data_AF-F4WM87-F1
#
_entry.id   AF-F4WM87-F1
#
_cell.length_a   1.000
_cell.length_b   1.000
_cell.length_c   1.000
_cell.angle_alpha   90.00
_cell.angle_beta   90.00
_cell.angle_gamma   90.00
#
_symmetry.space_group_name_H-M   'P 1'
#
loop_
_entity.id
_entity.type
_entity.pdbx_description
1 polymer ?
#
loop_
_entity_poly.entity_id
_entity_poly.type
_entity_poly.pdbx_seq_one_letter_code
_entity_poly.pdbx_strand_id
1 'polypeptide(L)'
;MLSEVDVFISNYTLVDPEIYQLWVDGHTSSDAVNILHQRGICQQTNAPIELVASDILDHYRTYALLEKLLHTPTKLASEQLAFQIEPQTSQMLIEMYYEFDDVVIRELLGKKITSKSRKDMDEVAEKTGITLKSCRRQYDNVKRVFKTVEDLPGSLATNIKQHFLLSEDLAKRYAAVVFIACLRFEMNKRKLQFLTFPDLYHCANSMMSSWTYRCVGSEYFDTDLDREFLQELSECRVLLENDKHHKHLVCLKLKPMLLDRSYQELDTNFRSYSRAILCIGCNLHRSREVRFFFLELVERCIEPWRQVNWTHSDLRNFLAVYTQCALDMDVLREGELRDAFERYMMVVTCCLLRVSAQENTYRSITSTLRECYENKDLLEKDNRLPHTLNTLIAILRKIENIESQNMDLRALTVAIMHRFRQDGIVKNPNVVEQSGVLPYKAGIQAQKYVQIIHFIPETTSRLLDDNIITDIERCTLHFMLSSSIEMYERGDENKVCRLTGPFRSVRSVISNYSLNTNLDMHDDVETLTPEQIDVITSNKDEITKHVFDANAMYSEFPPNHPKTARLVDKPLSSCPVENGVIKTAWGPVSAGPLIAGIAAGLQPEDVALSEIFSEDNAERRANLSNLTLDNKWIATITGDLAEVILMQGPTNNKDEKFVVGVDGNWNSSALPRWYFLTNNSKLQFTAAEIRGDIDGFILAREIEALFSKIPKLRLSQILDLYYSSRGLFNPTIRACNRKTLFENISSQISEQTFSASLVLEEYLHKATISDDKMENFATQATEQLASYVNSMDNDLSCNKTGNFDVTQIAIDLTIIIDITWSFNEIQSIIANILDKIDINQYNSQFTIINGHDGSIILNTTNSILDFGLYNINNYTNNVTNGINFDLPKSFDKLWVLQKKKLNDTRYDLGNVKSDVVLIIPYTSSISSSDKEYCIQQIKNMREQVPDTTLFILTYGSIDRWTDLISSTNLFTVQTTAGDIGNSATITKLISRIKQVPQRLINTQCGENYVSVGKSNSFINYIEPNSVVFYRMHPNYFFSTESDHVSKITIHSDDNLKVCKSRRFQNINETNDCVSINNNAYTIEFSCGDAGLIHLCDPLHLLISANSSTINFKYGPDECRFPHMIKYTISYENLVCESNANINMLNIFILVISMIYTFL
;
A
#
# COMPACT_ATOMS: atom_id res chain seq x y z
N MET A 1 -2.12 -14.35 77.48
CA MET A 1 -3.49 -13.85 77.26
C MET A 1 -3.69 -12.59 78.07
N LEU A 2 -3.55 -11.44 77.41
CA LEU A 2 -4.20 -10.18 77.74
C LEU A 2 -4.65 -9.67 76.38
N SER A 3 -5.95 -9.73 76.14
CA SER A 3 -6.60 -9.25 74.93
C SER A 3 -6.68 -7.74 75.00
N GLU A 4 -5.73 -7.05 74.38
CA GLU A 4 -5.91 -5.64 74.01
C GLU A 4 -6.95 -5.61 72.88
N VAL A 5 -8.16 -5.21 73.24
CA VAL A 5 -9.24 -4.90 72.31
C VAL A 5 -9.24 -3.39 72.17
N ASP A 6 -8.56 -2.89 71.15
CA ASP A 6 -8.69 -1.50 70.71
C ASP A 6 -9.78 -1.43 69.63
N VAL A 7 -10.94 -0.89 70.00
CA VAL A 7 -12.04 -0.63 69.06
C VAL A 7 -11.86 0.76 68.46
N PHE A 8 -11.35 0.82 67.22
CA PHE A 8 -11.42 2.01 66.39
C PHE A 8 -12.62 1.92 65.43
N ILE A 9 -13.62 2.77 65.63
CA ILE A 9 -14.68 3.01 64.64
C ILE A 9 -14.19 4.16 63.75
N SER A 10 -13.59 3.82 62.61
CA SER A 10 -13.33 4.77 61.52
C SER A 10 -13.86 4.19 60.21
N ASN A 11 -14.06 5.06 59.21
CA ASN A 11 -14.42 4.61 57.87
C ASN A 11 -13.20 3.91 57.23
N TYR A 12 -13.44 2.91 56.39
CA TYR A 12 -12.37 2.30 55.58
C TYR A 12 -11.63 3.39 54.78
N THR A 13 -10.32 3.25 54.65
CA THR A 13 -9.53 4.12 53.77
C THR A 13 -10.03 3.91 52.34
N LEU A 14 -10.64 4.95 51.77
CA LEU A 14 -11.08 4.95 50.39
C LEU A 14 -9.85 5.04 49.49
N VAL A 15 -9.76 4.13 48.53
CA VAL A 15 -8.71 4.09 47.51
C VAL A 15 -9.42 4.14 46.18
N ASP A 16 -9.15 5.17 45.41
CA ASP A 16 -9.57 5.24 44.02
C ASP A 16 -8.57 4.46 43.15
N PRO A 17 -8.99 3.38 42.46
CA PRO A 17 -8.11 2.58 41.62
C PRO A 17 -7.48 3.36 40.45
N GLU A 18 -8.19 4.33 39.86
CA GLU A 18 -7.69 5.12 38.73
C GLU A 18 -6.60 6.09 39.19
N ILE A 19 -6.83 6.78 40.32
CA ILE A 19 -5.82 7.66 40.93
C ILE A 19 -4.61 6.84 41.41
N TYR A 20 -4.85 5.64 41.96
CA TYR A 20 -3.79 4.73 42.39
C TYR A 20 -2.93 4.26 41.21
N GLN A 21 -3.54 3.88 40.09
CA GLN A 21 -2.82 3.51 38.88
C GLN A 21 -1.89 4.63 38.40
N LEU A 22 -2.39 5.88 38.32
CA LEU A 22 -1.57 7.03 37.92
C LEU A 22 -0.37 7.25 38.85
N TRP A 23 -0.54 6.99 40.16
CA TRP A 23 0.55 7.06 41.13
C TRP A 23 1.58 5.93 40.94
N VAL A 24 1.12 4.71 40.67
CA VAL A 24 1.93 3.52 40.37
C VAL A 24 2.73 3.70 39.07
N ASP A 25 2.11 4.29 38.05
CA ASP A 25 2.70 4.67 36.76
C ASP A 25 3.69 5.83 36.89
N GLY A 26 3.78 6.43 38.08
CA GLY A 26 4.80 7.40 38.45
C GLY A 26 4.50 8.84 38.06
N HIS A 27 3.25 9.15 37.68
CA HIS A 27 2.79 10.51 37.43
C HIS A 27 2.78 11.33 38.73
N THR A 28 3.07 12.63 38.65
CA THR A 28 2.93 13.52 39.80
C THR A 28 1.46 13.82 40.08
N SER A 29 1.13 14.35 41.27
CA SER A 29 -0.25 14.73 41.60
C SER A 29 -0.80 15.76 40.60
N SER A 30 0.04 16.69 40.12
CA SER A 30 -0.34 17.68 39.12
C SER A 30 -0.58 17.05 37.74
N ASP A 31 0.22 16.06 37.35
CA ASP A 31 0.01 15.34 36.09
C ASP A 31 -1.28 14.53 36.12
N ALA A 32 -1.57 13.86 37.24
CA ALA A 32 -2.80 13.09 37.42
C ALA A 32 -4.04 13.98 37.33
N VAL A 33 -4.02 15.19 37.91
CA VAL A 33 -5.09 16.18 37.76
C VAL A 33 -5.33 16.53 36.30
N ASN A 34 -4.26 16.79 35.54
CA ASN A 34 -4.36 17.13 34.12
C ASN A 34 -4.93 15.96 33.29
N ILE A 35 -4.46 14.73 33.55
CA ILE A 35 -4.93 13.52 32.87
C ILE A 35 -6.41 13.29 33.14
N LEU A 36 -6.84 13.35 34.40
CA LEU A 36 -8.24 13.14 34.78
C LEU A 36 -9.15 14.27 34.28
N HIS A 37 -8.64 15.51 34.25
CA HIS A 37 -9.35 16.63 33.64
C HIS A 37 -9.59 16.41 32.13
N GLN A 38 -8.57 15.95 31.39
CA GLN A 38 -8.71 15.60 29.97
C GLN A 38 -9.71 14.45 29.73
N ARG A 39 -9.81 13.51 30.68
CA ARG A 39 -10.81 12.42 30.66
C ARG A 39 -12.22 12.85 31.06
N GLY A 40 -12.42 14.12 31.40
CA GLY A 40 -13.74 14.69 31.69
C GLY A 40 -14.23 14.50 33.12
N ILE A 41 -13.34 14.25 34.10
CA ILE A 41 -13.76 13.97 35.49
C ILE A 41 -14.58 15.10 36.12
N CYS A 42 -14.31 16.36 35.76
CA CYS A 42 -15.06 17.51 36.26
C CYS A 42 -16.51 17.55 35.73
N GLN A 43 -16.75 17.00 34.52
CA GLN A 43 -18.08 16.90 33.93
C GLN A 43 -18.88 15.75 34.57
N GLN A 44 -18.21 14.67 34.95
CA GLN A 44 -18.82 13.50 35.61
C GLN A 44 -19.15 13.78 37.08
N THR A 45 -18.26 14.45 37.81
CA THR A 45 -18.40 14.73 39.25
C THR A 45 -19.12 16.06 39.54
N ASN A 46 -19.29 16.91 38.53
CA ASN A 46 -19.83 18.26 38.65
C ASN A 46 -19.08 19.12 39.70
N ALA A 47 -17.78 18.85 39.87
CA ALA A 47 -16.90 19.50 40.84
C ALA A 47 -15.88 20.42 40.14
N PRO A 48 -15.50 21.55 40.77
CA PRO A 48 -14.45 22.41 40.23
C PRO A 48 -13.09 21.70 40.26
N ILE A 49 -12.23 22.02 39.29
CA ILE A 49 -10.91 21.38 39.12
C ILE A 49 -10.00 21.53 40.35
N GLU A 50 -10.16 22.60 41.11
CA GLU A 50 -9.41 22.84 42.35
C GLU A 50 -9.75 21.81 43.44
N LEU A 51 -11.01 21.39 43.52
CA LEU A 51 -11.46 20.40 44.49
C LEU A 51 -10.97 19.00 44.11
N VAL A 52 -10.99 18.68 42.81
CA VAL A 52 -10.39 17.46 42.25
C VAL A 52 -8.88 17.44 42.51
N ALA A 53 -8.19 18.57 42.34
CA ALA A 53 -6.76 18.68 42.62
C ALA A 53 -6.40 18.49 44.10
N SER A 54 -7.21 19.02 45.01
CA SER A 54 -7.05 18.80 46.45
C SER A 54 -7.27 17.32 46.80
N ASP A 55 -8.32 16.70 46.25
CA ASP A 55 -8.66 15.31 46.52
C ASP A 55 -7.58 14.33 46.02
N ILE A 56 -7.10 14.52 44.78
CA ILE A 56 -5.98 13.73 44.22
C ILE A 56 -4.71 13.90 45.07
N LEU A 57 -4.43 15.12 45.56
CA LEU A 57 -3.26 15.37 46.40
C LEU A 57 -3.35 14.59 47.73
N ASP A 58 -4.54 14.51 48.33
CA ASP A 58 -4.76 13.77 49.57
C ASP A 58 -4.67 12.25 49.37
N HIS A 59 -5.17 11.73 48.24
CA HIS A 59 -4.92 10.34 47.82
C HIS A 59 -3.42 10.07 47.66
N TYR A 60 -2.68 10.94 46.98
CA TYR A 60 -1.23 10.81 46.78
C TYR A 60 -0.44 10.80 48.11
N ARG A 61 -0.84 11.62 49.08
CA ARG A 61 -0.27 11.61 50.43
C ARG A 61 -0.53 10.29 51.14
N THR A 62 -1.75 9.77 51.01
CA THR A 62 -2.15 8.47 51.57
C THR A 62 -1.33 7.33 50.95
N TYR A 63 -1.17 7.31 49.62
CA TYR A 63 -0.37 6.29 48.92
C TYR A 63 1.11 6.34 49.30
N ALA A 64 1.69 7.52 49.51
CA ALA A 64 3.05 7.67 50.00
C ALA A 64 3.26 7.09 51.42
N LEU A 65 2.23 7.13 52.27
CA LEU A 65 2.26 6.47 53.58
C LEU A 65 2.12 4.95 53.44
N LEU A 66 1.25 4.47 52.54
CA LEU A 66 1.03 3.04 52.26
C LEU A 66 2.23 2.36 51.59
N GLU A 67 3.06 3.10 50.85
CA GLU A 67 4.20 2.55 50.11
C GLU A 67 5.14 1.69 50.98
N LYS A 68 5.40 2.11 52.22
CA LYS A 68 6.25 1.35 53.15
C LYS A 68 5.66 -0.01 53.51
N LEU A 69 4.33 -0.11 53.57
CA LEU A 69 3.62 -1.36 53.85
C LEU A 69 3.57 -2.26 52.62
N LEU A 70 3.48 -1.69 51.41
CA LEU A 70 3.53 -2.43 50.13
C LEU A 70 4.88 -3.12 49.89
N HIS A 71 5.97 -2.66 50.52
CA HIS A 71 7.25 -3.37 50.49
C HIS A 71 7.22 -4.70 51.25
N THR A 72 6.25 -4.89 52.14
CA THR A 72 6.03 -6.12 52.94
C THR A 72 4.56 -6.54 52.90
N PRO A 73 4.09 -7.18 51.81
CA PRO A 73 2.67 -7.51 51.60
C PRO A 73 2.02 -8.30 52.75
N THR A 74 2.74 -9.23 53.37
CA THR A 74 2.24 -10.00 54.51
C THR A 74 1.85 -9.12 55.70
N LYS A 75 2.60 -8.04 55.97
CA LYS A 75 2.29 -7.09 57.03
C LYS A 75 1.10 -6.20 56.70
N LEU A 76 0.93 -5.82 55.43
CA LEU A 76 -0.28 -5.10 55.00
C LEU A 76 -1.54 -5.94 55.22
N ALA A 77 -1.44 -7.26 54.98
CA ALA A 77 -2.53 -8.19 55.19
C ALA A 77 -2.79 -8.53 56.68
N SER A 78 -1.75 -8.56 57.54
CA SER A 78 -1.87 -9.01 58.94
C SER A 78 -1.83 -7.91 60.01
N GLU A 79 -1.17 -6.78 59.78
CA GLU A 79 -0.92 -5.69 60.74
C GLU A 79 -1.68 -4.40 60.32
N GLN A 80 -3.02 -4.45 60.33
CA GLN A 80 -3.90 -3.33 59.94
C GLN A 80 -4.07 -2.24 61.04
N LEU A 81 -3.03 -1.91 61.81
CA LEU A 81 -3.18 -1.02 62.98
C LEU A 81 -3.21 0.48 62.62
N ALA A 82 -2.76 0.88 61.42
CA ALA A 82 -2.67 2.29 61.00
C ALA A 82 -3.65 2.69 59.87
N PHE A 83 -4.10 1.73 59.05
CA PHE A 83 -5.05 1.95 57.95
C PHE A 83 -6.07 0.80 57.94
N GLN A 84 -7.36 1.13 58.07
CA GLN A 84 -8.44 0.15 57.92
C GLN A 84 -8.72 -0.03 56.43
N ILE A 85 -8.20 -1.11 55.84
CA ILE A 85 -8.33 -1.43 54.41
C ILE A 85 -9.05 -2.77 54.27
N GLU A 86 -10.03 -2.85 53.38
CA GLU A 86 -10.71 -4.10 53.07
C GLU A 86 -9.73 -5.13 52.46
N PRO A 87 -9.84 -6.43 52.79
CA PRO A 87 -8.94 -7.45 52.22
C PRO A 87 -8.87 -7.45 50.69
N GLN A 88 -10.01 -7.20 50.01
CA GLN A 88 -10.06 -7.10 48.55
C GLN A 88 -9.26 -5.90 48.03
N THR A 89 -9.43 -4.73 48.64
CA THR A 89 -8.66 -3.51 48.31
C THR A 89 -7.18 -3.69 48.62
N SER A 90 -6.82 -4.37 49.70
CA SER A 90 -5.42 -4.68 50.02
C SER A 90 -4.78 -5.58 48.95
N GLN A 91 -5.51 -6.57 48.45
CA GLN A 91 -5.02 -7.45 47.38
C GLN A 91 -4.86 -6.68 46.07
N MET A 92 -5.84 -5.83 45.71
CA MET A 92 -5.75 -4.93 44.55
C MET A 92 -4.52 -4.02 44.61
N LEU A 93 -4.29 -3.37 45.76
CA LEU A 93 -3.14 -2.49 45.97
C LEU A 93 -1.80 -3.23 45.78
N ILE A 94 -1.69 -4.45 46.33
CA ILE A 94 -0.49 -5.27 46.19
C ILE A 94 -0.28 -5.67 44.73
N GLU A 95 -1.33 -6.18 44.06
CA GLU A 95 -1.25 -6.65 42.68
C GLU A 95 -0.80 -5.52 41.74
N MET A 96 -1.49 -4.37 41.77
CA MET A 96 -1.15 -3.20 40.95
C MET A 96 0.26 -2.65 41.28
N TYR A 97 0.67 -2.65 42.55
CA TYR A 97 2.00 -2.16 42.92
C TYR A 97 3.14 -3.06 42.45
N TYR A 98 2.92 -4.38 42.33
CA TYR A 98 3.90 -5.34 41.83
C TYR A 98 3.78 -5.63 40.34
N GLU A 99 2.73 -5.16 39.67
CA GLU A 99 2.64 -5.25 38.22
C GLU A 99 3.79 -4.47 37.54
N PHE A 100 4.30 -5.02 36.44
CA PHE A 100 5.43 -4.49 35.69
C PHE A 100 5.19 -4.50 34.17
N ASP A 101 5.90 -3.62 33.49
CA ASP A 101 5.92 -3.52 32.03
C ASP A 101 6.93 -4.48 31.42
N ASP A 102 6.50 -5.26 30.42
CA ASP A 102 7.35 -6.22 29.71
C ASP A 102 8.59 -5.59 29.09
N VAL A 103 8.44 -4.36 28.56
CA VAL A 103 9.52 -3.60 27.93
C VAL A 103 10.57 -3.15 28.94
N VAL A 104 10.16 -2.85 30.19
CA VAL A 104 11.08 -2.49 31.27
C VAL A 104 11.83 -3.73 31.70
N ILE A 105 11.14 -4.82 32.01
CA ILE A 105 11.78 -6.08 32.42
C ILE A 105 12.74 -6.59 31.35
N ARG A 106 12.38 -6.52 30.07
CA ARG A 106 13.27 -6.91 28.97
C ARG A 106 14.62 -6.20 29.00
N GLU A 107 14.66 -4.93 29.38
CA GLU A 107 15.90 -4.14 29.53
C GLU A 107 16.65 -4.41 30.85
N LEU A 108 15.96 -4.95 31.86
CA LEU A 108 16.57 -5.38 33.12
C LEU A 108 17.26 -6.75 32.99
N LEU A 109 16.73 -7.64 32.15
CA LEU A 109 17.29 -8.98 31.95
C LEU A 109 18.70 -8.92 31.33
N GLY A 110 19.61 -9.77 31.82
CA GLY A 110 21.01 -9.80 31.40
C GLY A 110 21.91 -8.78 32.12
N LYS A 111 21.36 -7.89 32.95
CA LYS A 111 22.13 -7.01 33.86
C LYS A 111 22.16 -7.60 35.27
N LYS A 112 23.27 -7.39 35.99
CA LYS A 112 23.34 -7.79 37.40
C LYS A 112 22.42 -6.89 38.24
N ILE A 113 21.49 -7.49 38.96
CA ILE A 113 20.59 -6.80 39.88
C ILE A 113 21.39 -6.30 41.10
N THR A 114 21.98 -5.10 41.01
CA THR A 114 22.81 -4.48 42.06
C THR A 114 22.23 -3.14 42.54
N SER A 115 22.84 -2.53 43.57
CA SER A 115 22.48 -1.15 43.93
C SER A 115 22.95 -0.11 42.91
N LYS A 116 23.98 -0.41 42.10
CA LYS A 116 24.51 0.51 41.08
C LYS A 116 23.60 0.63 39.86
N SER A 117 23.00 -0.48 39.42
CA SER A 117 22.08 -0.53 38.27
C SER A 117 20.79 0.27 38.46
N ARG A 118 20.48 0.69 39.69
CA ARG A 118 19.36 1.64 39.93
C ARG A 118 19.60 3.01 39.30
N LYS A 119 20.87 3.44 39.14
CA LYS A 119 21.23 4.72 38.50
C LYS A 119 21.03 4.68 36.98
N ASP A 120 21.10 3.49 36.39
CA ASP A 120 20.93 3.29 34.94
C ASP A 120 19.46 3.26 34.53
N MET A 121 18.52 3.42 35.47
CA MET A 121 17.07 3.46 35.18
C MET A 121 16.66 4.71 34.41
N ASP A 122 17.48 5.77 34.44
CA ASP A 122 17.28 6.96 33.62
C ASP A 122 17.38 6.59 32.12
N GLU A 123 18.37 5.76 31.75
CA GLU A 123 18.52 5.24 30.37
C GLU A 123 17.38 4.30 29.98
N VAL A 124 16.90 3.46 30.92
CA VAL A 124 15.78 2.53 30.65
C VAL A 124 14.47 3.30 30.46
N ALA A 125 14.23 4.35 31.24
CA ALA A 125 13.07 5.22 31.09
C ALA A 125 13.09 5.93 29.73
N GLU A 126 14.24 6.45 29.30
CA GLU A 126 14.39 7.05 27.97
C GLU A 126 14.13 6.05 26.83
N LYS A 127 14.60 4.80 26.96
CA LYS A 127 14.41 3.76 25.92
C LYS A 127 12.97 3.25 25.84
N THR A 128 12.31 3.10 26.98
CA THR A 128 10.98 2.47 27.05
C THR A 128 9.84 3.48 26.97
N GLY A 129 10.09 4.76 27.26
CA GLY A 129 9.05 5.79 27.39
C GLY A 129 8.24 5.71 28.68
N ILE A 130 8.56 4.77 29.58
CA ILE A 130 7.93 4.63 30.90
C ILE A 130 8.55 5.65 31.86
N THR A 131 7.74 6.19 32.79
CA THR A 131 8.23 7.19 33.73
C THR A 131 9.36 6.63 34.58
N LEU A 132 10.33 7.48 34.89
CA LEU A 132 11.49 7.10 35.71
C LEU A 132 11.08 6.56 37.09
N LYS A 133 10.01 7.11 37.68
CA LYS A 133 9.50 6.65 38.99
C LYS A 133 8.93 5.23 38.89
N SER A 134 8.17 4.91 37.83
CA SER A 134 7.68 3.56 37.59
C SER A 134 8.81 2.57 37.28
N CYS A 135 9.77 2.92 36.42
CA CYS A 135 10.96 2.10 36.15
C CYS A 135 11.74 1.75 37.44
N ARG A 136 11.94 2.73 38.33
CA ARG A 136 12.60 2.52 39.63
C ARG A 136 11.78 1.63 40.56
N ARG A 137 10.45 1.80 40.63
CA ARG A 137 9.53 0.94 41.38
C ARG A 137 9.64 -0.51 40.91
N GLN A 138 9.50 -0.75 39.60
CA GLN A 138 9.54 -2.08 39.01
C GLN A 138 10.90 -2.76 39.27
N TYR A 139 12.00 -2.04 39.10
CA TYR A 139 13.34 -2.52 39.45
C TYR A 139 13.46 -2.92 40.92
N ASP A 140 12.93 -2.09 41.83
CA ASP A 140 12.96 -2.37 43.26
C ASP A 140 12.08 -3.56 43.64
N ASN A 141 10.92 -3.72 43.00
CA ASN A 141 10.05 -4.88 43.16
C ASN A 141 10.80 -6.15 42.74
N VAL A 142 11.37 -6.18 41.54
CA VAL A 142 12.17 -7.31 41.04
C VAL A 142 13.30 -7.64 42.00
N LYS A 143 14.03 -6.63 42.47
CA LYS A 143 15.13 -6.83 43.43
C LYS A 143 14.65 -7.37 44.78
N ARG A 144 13.50 -6.91 45.29
CA ARG A 144 12.89 -7.42 46.53
C ARG A 144 12.51 -8.88 46.35
N VAL A 145 11.76 -9.19 45.31
CA VAL A 145 11.34 -10.57 45.00
C VAL A 145 12.55 -11.48 44.86
N PHE A 146 13.52 -11.10 44.02
CA PHE A 146 14.75 -11.86 43.79
C PHE A 146 15.48 -12.21 45.10
N LYS A 147 15.75 -11.23 45.96
CA LYS A 147 16.46 -11.45 47.23
C LYS A 147 15.71 -12.30 48.23
N THR A 148 14.38 -12.28 48.19
CA THR A 148 13.56 -13.06 49.12
C THR A 148 13.52 -14.53 48.72
N VAL A 149 13.52 -14.83 47.42
CA VAL A 149 13.25 -16.20 46.93
C VAL A 149 14.47 -16.92 46.34
N GLU A 150 15.58 -16.24 46.06
CA GLU A 150 16.77 -16.87 45.46
C GLU A 150 17.36 -18.02 46.30
N ASP A 151 17.26 -17.90 47.63
CA ASP A 151 17.81 -18.87 48.60
C ASP A 151 16.72 -19.77 49.24
N LEU A 152 15.49 -19.77 48.72
CA LEU A 152 14.41 -20.60 49.23
C LEU A 152 14.28 -21.91 48.43
N PRO A 153 14.18 -23.08 49.10
CA PRO A 153 13.94 -24.33 48.41
C PRO A 153 12.49 -24.41 47.88
N GLY A 154 12.29 -25.25 46.86
CA GLY A 154 10.98 -25.50 46.25
C GLY A 154 10.57 -24.51 45.16
N SER A 155 9.27 -24.48 44.87
CA SER A 155 8.72 -23.78 43.71
C SER A 155 8.84 -22.26 43.82
N LEU A 156 9.55 -21.62 42.87
CA LEU A 156 9.70 -20.15 42.84
C LEU A 156 8.35 -19.44 42.83
N ALA A 157 7.43 -19.85 41.95
CA ALA A 157 6.10 -19.25 41.85
C ALA A 157 5.29 -19.40 43.15
N THR A 158 5.41 -20.56 43.82
CA THR A 158 4.72 -20.81 45.10
C THR A 158 5.30 -19.95 46.22
N ASN A 159 6.63 -19.85 46.30
CA ASN A 159 7.33 -19.01 47.27
C ASN A 159 6.98 -17.53 47.07
N ILE A 160 6.94 -17.04 45.83
CA ILE A 160 6.55 -15.66 45.50
C ILE A 160 5.10 -15.41 45.91
N LYS A 161 4.18 -16.31 45.54
CA LYS A 161 2.75 -16.22 45.90
C LYS A 161 2.55 -16.16 47.42
N GLN A 162 3.27 -16.98 48.19
CA GLN A 162 3.16 -17.03 49.65
C GLN A 162 3.76 -15.80 50.34
N HIS A 163 4.91 -15.30 49.87
CA HIS A 163 5.62 -14.18 50.52
C HIS A 163 5.13 -12.79 50.08
N PHE A 164 4.62 -12.67 48.85
CA PHE A 164 4.19 -11.38 48.29
C PHE A 164 2.68 -11.28 48.06
N LEU A 165 1.91 -12.36 48.27
CA LEU A 165 0.44 -12.40 48.11
C LEU A 165 -0.04 -12.02 46.70
N LEU A 166 0.77 -12.30 45.68
CA LEU A 166 0.47 -12.02 44.27
C LEU A 166 -0.43 -13.09 43.66
N SER A 167 -1.11 -12.74 42.57
CA SER A 167 -1.79 -13.72 41.71
C SER A 167 -0.81 -14.79 41.20
N GLU A 168 -1.36 -15.95 40.82
CA GLU A 168 -0.55 -17.05 40.30
C GLU A 168 0.18 -16.67 39.00
N ASP A 169 -0.46 -15.86 38.14
CA ASP A 169 0.13 -15.42 36.88
C ASP A 169 1.32 -14.47 37.12
N LEU A 170 1.11 -13.42 37.93
CA LEU A 170 2.17 -12.46 38.24
C LEU A 170 3.33 -13.13 39.00
N ALA A 171 3.03 -14.08 39.89
CA ALA A 171 4.04 -14.89 40.56
C ALA A 171 4.88 -15.74 39.58
N LYS A 172 4.26 -16.36 38.56
CA LYS A 172 4.99 -17.09 37.50
C LYS A 172 5.85 -16.15 36.66
N ARG A 173 5.34 -14.98 36.29
CA ARG A 173 6.11 -13.96 35.53
C ARG A 173 7.33 -13.50 36.33
N TYR A 174 7.19 -13.23 37.62
CA TYR A 174 8.34 -12.94 38.50
C TYR A 174 9.28 -14.14 38.65
N ALA A 175 8.77 -15.36 38.76
CA ALA A 175 9.59 -16.57 38.87
C ALA A 175 10.52 -16.72 37.65
N ALA A 176 10.01 -16.46 36.43
CA ALA A 176 10.83 -16.46 35.23
C ALA A 176 11.91 -15.37 35.24
N VAL A 177 11.62 -14.16 35.72
CA VAL A 177 12.62 -13.10 35.89
C VAL A 177 13.73 -13.54 36.83
N VAL A 178 13.37 -14.11 37.98
CA VAL A 178 14.32 -14.62 38.98
C VAL A 178 15.16 -15.75 38.38
N PHE A 179 14.53 -16.73 37.74
CA PHE A 179 15.18 -17.85 37.09
C PHE A 179 16.22 -17.40 36.05
N ILE A 180 15.82 -16.49 35.14
CA ILE A 180 16.71 -15.94 34.12
C ILE A 180 17.90 -15.20 34.74
N ALA A 181 17.65 -14.45 35.83
CA ALA A 181 18.67 -13.72 36.56
C ALA A 181 19.66 -14.63 37.31
N CYS A 182 19.17 -15.71 37.94
CA CYS A 182 19.97 -16.71 38.64
C CYS A 182 20.92 -17.45 37.68
N LEU A 183 20.42 -17.90 36.53
CA LEU A 183 21.21 -18.58 35.51
C LEU A 183 22.15 -17.64 34.72
N ARG A 184 21.92 -16.32 34.83
CA ARG A 184 22.73 -15.26 34.18
C ARG A 184 22.76 -15.38 32.66
N PHE A 185 21.61 -15.64 32.04
CA PHE A 185 21.52 -15.64 30.58
C PHE A 185 21.96 -14.30 29.98
N GLU A 186 22.73 -14.36 28.91
CA GLU A 186 23.16 -13.19 28.16
C GLU A 186 22.03 -12.69 27.25
N MET A 187 21.51 -11.49 27.54
CA MET A 187 20.37 -10.88 26.82
C MET A 187 20.69 -9.54 26.14
N ASN A 188 21.92 -9.03 26.31
CA ASN A 188 22.33 -7.69 25.83
C ASN A 188 22.94 -7.73 24.42
N LYS A 189 23.07 -8.90 23.80
CA LYS A 189 23.60 -9.03 22.44
C LYS A 189 22.59 -8.47 21.43
N ARG A 190 23.08 -7.72 20.44
CA ARG A 190 22.25 -7.14 19.36
C ARG A 190 21.35 -8.18 18.68
N LYS A 191 21.89 -9.38 18.45
CA LYS A 191 21.16 -10.51 17.85
C LYS A 191 19.94 -10.97 18.66
N LEU A 192 19.83 -10.65 19.95
CA LEU A 192 18.72 -11.05 20.81
C LEU A 192 17.73 -9.91 21.10
N GLN A 193 17.97 -8.70 20.58
CA GLN A 193 17.13 -7.52 20.85
C GLN A 193 15.70 -7.67 20.33
N PHE A 194 15.47 -8.53 19.34
CA PHE A 194 14.14 -8.78 18.79
C PHE A 194 13.23 -9.59 19.74
N LEU A 195 13.80 -10.31 20.72
CA LEU A 195 13.05 -11.11 21.68
C LEU A 195 12.36 -10.22 22.71
N THR A 196 11.09 -10.45 22.98
CA THR A 196 10.30 -9.75 24.00
C THR A 196 10.33 -10.50 25.34
N PHE A 197 9.91 -9.86 26.44
CA PHE A 197 9.80 -10.57 27.71
C PHE A 197 8.82 -11.76 27.66
N PRO A 198 7.63 -11.68 27.03
CA PRO A 198 6.74 -12.83 26.85
C PRO A 198 7.41 -14.05 26.19
N ASP A 199 8.29 -13.83 25.21
CA ASP A 199 9.03 -14.93 24.56
C ASP A 199 9.98 -15.61 25.53
N LEU A 200 10.70 -14.79 26.31
CA LEU A 200 11.64 -15.26 27.32
C LEU A 200 10.91 -15.94 28.49
N TYR A 201 9.76 -15.42 28.89
CA TYR A 201 8.88 -15.99 29.91
C TYR A 201 8.41 -17.39 29.49
N HIS A 202 7.93 -17.54 28.25
CA HIS A 202 7.51 -18.83 27.72
C HIS A 202 8.65 -19.86 27.73
N CYS A 203 9.83 -19.46 27.26
CA CYS A 203 11.03 -20.31 27.27
C CYS A 203 11.47 -20.68 28.69
N ALA A 204 11.51 -19.71 29.60
CA ALA A 204 11.91 -19.90 30.99
C ALA A 204 10.95 -20.84 31.73
N ASN A 205 9.63 -20.72 31.54
CA ASN A 205 8.66 -21.66 32.11
C ASN A 205 8.86 -23.09 31.61
N SER A 206 9.15 -23.26 30.32
CA SER A 206 9.46 -24.59 29.76
C SER A 206 10.74 -25.16 30.35
N MET A 207 11.79 -24.35 30.52
CA MET A 207 13.02 -24.75 31.22
C MET A 207 12.76 -25.11 32.69
N MET A 208 12.03 -24.27 33.42
CA MET A 208 11.72 -24.49 34.84
C MET A 208 10.88 -25.73 35.09
N SER A 209 10.04 -26.14 34.15
CA SER A 209 9.22 -27.37 34.28
C SER A 209 9.97 -28.64 33.91
N SER A 210 11.02 -28.52 33.09
CA SER A 210 11.60 -29.68 32.39
C SER A 210 13.08 -29.91 32.68
N TRP A 211 13.85 -28.88 33.00
CA TRP A 211 15.30 -28.94 33.23
C TRP A 211 15.69 -28.78 34.70
N THR A 212 14.75 -28.47 35.58
CA THR A 212 14.93 -28.49 37.04
C THR A 212 14.60 -29.88 37.59
N TYR A 213 14.80 -30.09 38.89
CA TYR A 213 14.56 -31.37 39.54
C TYR A 213 13.07 -31.71 39.64
N ARG A 214 12.67 -32.93 39.26
CA ARG A 214 11.27 -33.41 39.31
C ARG A 214 10.78 -33.78 40.73
N CYS A 215 11.68 -33.89 41.72
CA CYS A 215 11.38 -34.36 43.07
C CYS A 215 11.23 -33.21 44.07
N VAL A 216 10.28 -33.34 45.00
CA VAL A 216 10.03 -32.37 46.07
C VAL A 216 10.81 -32.78 47.33
N GLY A 217 11.76 -31.94 47.77
CA GLY A 217 12.60 -32.16 48.96
C GLY A 217 13.27 -30.86 49.42
N SER A 218 13.78 -30.83 50.67
CA SER A 218 14.31 -29.61 51.30
C SER A 218 15.65 -29.09 50.75
N GLU A 219 16.26 -29.81 49.80
CA GLU A 219 17.59 -29.49 49.22
C GLU A 219 17.52 -29.02 47.75
N TYR A 220 16.31 -28.91 47.16
CA TYR A 220 16.12 -28.56 45.75
C TYR A 220 15.72 -27.10 45.55
N PHE A 221 16.39 -26.44 44.61
CA PHE A 221 16.14 -25.06 44.22
C PHE A 221 15.70 -25.01 42.74
N ASP A 222 14.54 -24.40 42.47
CA ASP A 222 14.05 -24.11 41.11
C ASP A 222 14.96 -23.15 40.33
N THR A 223 15.94 -22.53 41.01
CA THR A 223 16.96 -21.64 40.42
C THR A 223 18.14 -22.40 39.80
N ASP A 224 18.27 -23.70 40.07
CA ASP A 224 19.34 -24.57 39.57
C ASP A 224 18.82 -25.59 38.56
N LEU A 225 19.66 -25.90 37.56
CA LEU A 225 19.39 -26.97 36.60
C LEU A 225 19.78 -28.34 37.19
N ASP A 226 19.03 -29.37 36.83
CA ASP A 226 19.26 -30.76 37.20
C ASP A 226 20.63 -31.25 36.68
N ARG A 227 21.56 -31.52 37.60
CA ARG A 227 22.95 -31.85 37.25
C ARG A 227 23.10 -33.23 36.63
N GLU A 228 22.28 -34.18 37.04
CA GLU A 228 22.29 -35.55 36.50
C GLU A 228 21.77 -35.51 35.07
N PHE A 229 20.65 -34.84 34.85
CA PHE A 229 20.11 -34.56 33.51
C PHE A 229 21.16 -33.93 32.57
N LEU A 230 21.89 -32.90 33.03
CA LEU A 230 22.91 -32.24 32.21
C LEU A 230 24.12 -33.12 31.89
N GLN A 231 24.46 -34.06 32.77
CA GLN A 231 25.54 -35.04 32.54
C GLN A 231 25.10 -36.08 31.51
N GLU A 232 23.92 -36.67 31.69
CA GLU A 232 23.35 -37.63 30.72
C GLU A 232 23.16 -37.02 29.33
N LEU A 233 22.75 -35.75 29.25
CA LEU A 233 22.61 -35.05 27.97
C LEU A 233 23.93 -34.93 27.19
N SER A 234 25.08 -35.01 27.86
CA SER A 234 26.39 -35.00 27.17
C SER A 234 26.68 -36.27 26.37
N GLU A 235 26.06 -37.40 26.76
CA GLU A 235 26.18 -38.70 26.09
C GLU A 235 25.29 -38.79 24.84
N CYS A 236 24.33 -37.86 24.64
CA CYS A 236 23.52 -37.76 23.41
C CYS A 236 24.37 -37.51 22.14
N ARG A 237 25.67 -37.24 22.28
CA ARG A 237 26.64 -37.19 21.17
C ARG A 237 26.66 -38.48 20.35
N VAL A 238 26.27 -39.62 20.91
CA VAL A 238 26.14 -40.90 20.20
C VAL A 238 25.17 -40.84 19.00
N LEU A 239 24.20 -39.93 19.02
CA LEU A 239 23.30 -39.68 17.88
C LEU A 239 24.04 -39.08 16.67
N LEU A 240 25.13 -38.32 16.89
CA LEU A 240 25.97 -37.80 15.80
C LEU A 240 26.78 -38.89 15.10
N GLU A 241 27.09 -39.98 15.79
CA GLU A 241 27.78 -41.14 15.21
C GLU A 241 26.82 -41.98 14.35
N ASN A 242 25.52 -41.90 14.63
CA ASN A 242 24.44 -42.61 13.93
C ASN A 242 23.58 -41.67 13.06
N ASP A 243 24.13 -40.52 12.67
CA ASP A 243 23.44 -39.45 11.93
C ASP A 243 22.80 -39.95 10.62
N LYS A 244 23.45 -40.88 9.91
CA LYS A 244 22.93 -41.49 8.68
C LYS A 244 21.65 -42.28 8.90
N HIS A 245 21.57 -43.04 10.00
CA HIS A 245 20.38 -43.83 10.31
C HIS A 245 19.22 -42.92 10.72
N HIS A 246 19.50 -41.92 11.58
CA HIS A 246 18.53 -40.92 11.99
C HIS A 246 18.00 -40.12 10.80
N LYS A 247 18.91 -39.64 9.92
CA LYS A 247 18.58 -38.95 8.67
C LYS A 247 17.60 -39.77 7.83
N HIS A 248 17.87 -41.06 7.62
CA HIS A 248 17.02 -41.92 6.81
C HIS A 248 15.59 -42.01 7.35
N LEU A 249 15.44 -42.22 8.67
CA LEU A 249 14.13 -42.29 9.32
C LEU A 249 13.37 -40.94 9.25
N VAL A 250 14.07 -39.84 9.52
CA VAL A 250 13.50 -38.49 9.49
C VAL A 250 13.05 -38.11 8.09
N CYS A 251 13.89 -38.28 7.08
CA CYS A 251 13.54 -38.01 5.69
C CYS A 251 12.37 -38.88 5.22
N LEU A 252 12.34 -40.17 5.58
CA LEU A 252 11.23 -41.05 5.20
C LEU A 252 9.88 -40.59 5.75
N LYS A 253 9.83 -40.14 7.02
CA LYS A 253 8.61 -39.61 7.65
C LYS A 253 8.25 -38.19 7.20
N LEU A 254 9.23 -37.34 6.87
CA LEU A 254 9.00 -35.95 6.45
C LEU A 254 8.72 -35.76 4.96
N LYS A 255 9.09 -36.72 4.11
CA LYS A 255 8.83 -36.63 2.66
C LYS A 255 7.38 -36.32 2.27
N PRO A 256 6.33 -36.88 2.93
CA PRO A 256 4.95 -36.49 2.64
C PRO A 256 4.50 -35.18 3.32
N MET A 257 5.28 -34.63 4.25
CA MET A 257 4.91 -33.46 5.08
C MET A 257 5.59 -32.17 4.65
N LEU A 258 6.68 -32.25 3.87
CA LEU A 258 7.46 -31.11 3.40
C LEU A 258 7.36 -30.97 1.89
N LEU A 259 7.41 -29.73 1.39
CA LEU A 259 7.56 -29.44 -0.03
C LEU A 259 8.87 -30.03 -0.57
N ASP A 260 8.90 -30.44 -1.84
CA ASP A 260 10.06 -31.09 -2.47
C ASP A 260 11.36 -30.28 -2.32
N ARG A 261 11.28 -28.94 -2.36
CA ARG A 261 12.43 -28.05 -2.17
C ARG A 261 12.95 -28.11 -0.73
N SER A 262 12.07 -27.93 0.25
CA SER A 262 12.42 -27.99 1.68
C SER A 262 12.93 -29.38 2.06
N TYR A 263 12.38 -30.43 1.44
CA TYR A 263 12.85 -31.80 1.59
C TYR A 263 14.27 -32.01 1.02
N GLN A 264 14.55 -31.56 -0.21
CA GLN A 264 15.88 -31.69 -0.83
C GLN A 264 16.95 -30.91 -0.05
N GLU A 265 16.56 -29.73 0.43
CA GLU A 265 17.41 -28.88 1.25
C GLU A 265 17.71 -29.52 2.60
N LEU A 266 16.66 -30.00 3.29
CA LEU A 266 16.81 -30.78 4.52
C LEU A 266 17.70 -32.00 4.28
N ASP A 267 17.49 -32.76 3.21
CA ASP A 267 18.32 -33.92 2.90
C ASP A 267 19.80 -33.54 2.74
N THR A 268 20.08 -32.39 2.13
CA THR A 268 21.45 -31.89 1.95
C THR A 268 22.07 -31.40 3.26
N ASN A 269 21.29 -30.69 4.10
CA ASN A 269 21.79 -29.98 5.29
C ASN A 269 21.48 -30.68 6.63
N PHE A 270 20.82 -31.84 6.63
CA PHE A 270 20.40 -32.57 7.84
C PHE A 270 21.52 -32.72 8.86
N ARG A 271 22.72 -33.07 8.39
CA ARG A 271 23.89 -33.26 9.26
C ARG A 271 24.29 -31.97 9.97
N SER A 272 24.18 -30.83 9.29
CA SER A 272 24.46 -29.51 9.87
C SER A 272 23.43 -29.17 10.95
N TYR A 273 22.14 -29.37 10.67
CA TYR A 273 21.05 -29.09 11.60
C TYR A 273 21.06 -30.02 12.83
N SER A 274 21.25 -31.31 12.61
CA SER A 274 21.40 -32.29 13.69
C SER A 274 22.58 -31.95 14.59
N ARG A 275 23.72 -31.56 13.99
CA ARG A 275 24.90 -31.11 14.74
C ARG A 275 24.64 -29.84 15.51
N ALA A 276 23.94 -28.86 14.94
CA ALA A 276 23.59 -27.62 15.62
C ALA A 276 22.76 -27.89 16.88
N ILE A 277 21.67 -28.66 16.75
CA ILE A 277 20.77 -29.04 17.85
C ILE A 277 21.56 -29.82 18.92
N LEU A 278 22.18 -30.95 18.54
CA LEU A 278 22.84 -31.82 19.53
C LEU A 278 24.03 -31.17 20.22
N CYS A 279 24.82 -30.35 19.51
CA CYS A 279 25.97 -29.67 20.14
C CYS A 279 25.55 -28.62 21.17
N ILE A 280 24.36 -28.01 21.06
CA ILE A 280 23.86 -27.14 22.11
C ILE A 280 23.65 -27.98 23.37
N GLY A 281 22.83 -29.04 23.27
CA GLY A 281 22.53 -29.93 24.40
C GLY A 281 23.77 -30.55 25.06
N CYS A 282 24.67 -31.14 24.27
CA CYS A 282 25.85 -31.84 24.78
C CYS A 282 26.79 -30.95 25.61
N ASN A 283 26.73 -29.63 25.44
CA ASN A 283 27.60 -28.68 26.11
C ASN A 283 26.91 -27.94 27.28
N LEU A 284 25.62 -28.18 27.55
CA LEU A 284 24.88 -27.47 28.63
C LEU A 284 25.38 -27.78 30.03
N HIS A 285 26.13 -28.87 30.26
CA HIS A 285 26.83 -29.10 31.53
C HIS A 285 27.84 -27.99 31.89
N ARG A 286 28.26 -27.18 30.91
CA ARG A 286 29.18 -26.04 31.12
C ARG A 286 28.38 -24.77 31.39
N SER A 287 28.63 -24.16 32.53
CA SER A 287 27.97 -22.90 32.93
C SER A 287 28.10 -21.76 31.93
N ARG A 288 29.18 -21.71 31.13
CA ARG A 288 29.33 -20.73 30.04
C ARG A 288 28.25 -20.92 28.96
N GLU A 289 28.00 -22.17 28.58
CA GLU A 289 27.11 -22.50 27.46
C GLU A 289 25.65 -22.28 27.85
N VAL A 290 25.29 -22.58 29.11
CA VAL A 290 23.99 -22.19 29.68
C VAL A 290 23.77 -20.69 29.55
N ARG A 291 24.75 -19.84 29.91
CA ARG A 291 24.60 -18.38 29.79
C ARG A 291 24.36 -17.90 28.36
N PHE A 292 24.94 -18.57 27.36
CA PHE A 292 24.79 -18.21 25.95
C PHE A 292 23.69 -18.99 25.22
N PHE A 293 22.88 -19.77 25.94
CA PHE A 293 21.89 -20.67 25.34
C PHE A 293 21.01 -20.02 24.25
N PHE A 294 20.36 -18.90 24.56
CA PHE A 294 19.51 -18.19 23.59
C PHE A 294 20.30 -17.66 22.38
N LEU A 295 21.55 -17.22 22.59
CA LEU A 295 22.41 -16.79 21.49
C LEU A 295 22.75 -17.97 20.58
N GLU A 296 23.09 -19.12 21.14
CA GLU A 296 23.44 -20.32 20.37
C GLU A 296 22.23 -20.88 19.61
N LEU A 297 21.01 -20.84 20.19
CA LEU A 297 19.78 -21.17 19.46
C LEU A 297 19.61 -20.26 18.24
N VAL A 298 19.81 -18.95 18.42
CA VAL A 298 19.67 -17.99 17.33
C VAL A 298 20.75 -18.18 16.26
N GLU A 299 22.02 -18.29 16.64
CA GLU A 299 23.14 -18.35 15.69
C GLU A 299 23.27 -19.69 14.97
N ARG A 300 22.99 -20.82 15.64
CA ARG A 300 23.23 -22.15 15.07
C ARG A 300 22.02 -22.81 14.45
N CYS A 301 20.83 -22.44 14.89
CA CYS A 301 19.59 -23.07 14.43
C CYS A 301 18.77 -22.06 13.62
N ILE A 302 18.36 -20.96 14.26
CA ILE A 302 17.44 -20.01 13.67
C ILE A 302 18.06 -19.33 12.44
N GLU A 303 19.20 -18.63 12.57
CA GLU A 303 19.86 -17.91 11.47
C GLU A 303 20.04 -18.77 10.19
N PRO A 304 20.53 -20.02 10.27
CA PRO A 304 20.55 -20.93 9.12
C PRO A 304 19.18 -21.25 8.53
N TRP A 305 18.15 -21.47 9.35
CA TRP A 305 16.79 -21.72 8.85
C TRP A 305 16.16 -20.46 8.23
N ARG A 306 16.50 -19.26 8.72
CA ARG A 306 16.10 -17.97 8.10
C ARG A 306 16.63 -17.85 6.68
N GLN A 307 17.91 -18.17 6.48
CA GLN A 307 18.58 -18.06 5.18
C GLN A 307 17.94 -18.97 4.11
N VAL A 308 17.23 -20.01 4.54
CA VAL A 308 16.62 -20.99 3.67
C VAL A 308 15.09 -20.92 3.67
N ASN A 309 14.52 -19.88 4.30
CA ASN A 309 13.08 -19.58 4.34
C ASN A 309 12.21 -20.75 4.85
N TRP A 310 12.66 -21.46 5.88
CA TRP A 310 11.82 -22.47 6.53
C TRP A 310 10.63 -21.80 7.21
N THR A 311 9.42 -22.31 6.96
CA THR A 311 8.21 -21.81 7.62
C THR A 311 8.11 -22.32 9.07
N HIS A 312 7.28 -21.67 9.88
CA HIS A 312 7.01 -22.13 11.25
C HIS A 312 6.42 -23.55 11.27
N SER A 313 5.58 -23.91 10.30
CA SER A 313 5.00 -25.26 10.15
C SER A 313 6.06 -26.28 9.72
N ASP A 314 6.92 -25.96 8.75
CA ASP A 314 8.05 -26.82 8.35
C ASP A 314 8.96 -27.12 9.53
N LEU A 315 9.30 -26.08 10.30
CA LEU A 315 10.17 -26.21 11.47
C LEU A 315 9.51 -27.05 12.57
N ARG A 316 8.21 -26.84 12.84
CA ARG A 316 7.44 -27.64 13.80
C ARG A 316 7.41 -29.12 13.39
N ASN A 317 7.11 -29.40 12.13
CA ASN A 317 7.07 -30.75 11.58
C ASN A 317 8.44 -31.40 11.66
N PHE A 318 9.50 -30.70 11.25
CA PHE A 318 10.87 -31.19 11.34
C PHE A 318 11.26 -31.52 12.78
N LEU A 319 11.10 -30.59 13.73
CA LEU A 319 11.52 -30.80 15.12
C LEU A 319 10.74 -31.94 15.80
N ALA A 320 9.44 -32.07 15.52
CA ALA A 320 8.61 -33.15 16.03
C ALA A 320 9.07 -34.52 15.48
N VAL A 321 9.23 -34.65 14.16
CA VAL A 321 9.67 -35.90 13.53
C VAL A 321 11.12 -36.22 13.89
N TYR A 322 12.00 -35.21 13.95
CA TYR A 322 13.39 -35.36 14.37
C TYR A 322 13.48 -35.98 15.78
N THR A 323 12.70 -35.44 16.72
CA THR A 323 12.65 -35.94 18.10
C THR A 323 12.10 -37.36 18.15
N GLN A 324 10.97 -37.63 17.50
CA GLN A 324 10.36 -38.96 17.53
C GLN A 324 11.27 -40.03 16.90
N CYS A 325 11.87 -39.74 15.74
CA CYS A 325 12.76 -40.68 15.07
C CYS A 325 14.04 -40.97 15.88
N ALA A 326 14.53 -40.01 16.67
CA ALA A 326 15.65 -40.25 17.57
C ALA A 326 15.24 -41.19 18.72
N LEU A 327 14.08 -40.96 19.34
CA LEU A 327 13.53 -41.81 20.41
C LEU A 327 13.20 -43.24 19.96
N ASP A 328 12.93 -43.43 18.66
CA ASP A 328 12.70 -44.75 18.05
C ASP A 328 14.01 -45.54 17.80
N MET A 329 15.20 -44.92 17.92
CA MET A 329 16.49 -45.59 17.67
C MET A 329 16.97 -46.41 18.87
N ASP A 330 17.54 -47.59 18.60
CA ASP A 330 18.13 -48.50 19.60
C ASP A 330 19.26 -47.86 20.44
N VAL A 331 19.86 -46.79 19.93
CA VAL A 331 20.96 -46.05 20.58
C VAL A 331 20.48 -45.28 21.82
N LEU A 332 19.20 -44.89 21.87
CA LEU A 332 18.57 -44.25 23.05
C LEU A 332 17.74 -45.27 23.87
N ARG A 333 18.14 -46.55 23.88
CA ARG A 333 17.41 -47.61 24.60
C ARG A 333 17.58 -47.53 26.12
N GLU A 334 18.63 -46.87 26.61
CA GLU A 334 18.84 -46.59 28.03
C GLU A 334 17.79 -45.58 28.53
N GLY A 335 17.03 -45.95 29.56
CA GLY A 335 15.88 -45.16 30.02
C GLY A 335 16.23 -43.75 30.48
N GLU A 336 17.41 -43.57 31.08
CA GLU A 336 17.90 -42.29 31.60
C GLU A 336 18.33 -41.35 30.47
N LEU A 337 19.14 -41.84 29.52
CA LEU A 337 19.55 -41.07 28.33
C LEU A 337 18.34 -40.69 27.45
N ARG A 338 17.36 -41.60 27.33
CA ARG A 338 16.10 -41.34 26.62
C ARG A 338 15.31 -40.20 27.27
N ASP A 339 15.11 -40.26 28.59
CA ASP A 339 14.42 -39.20 29.34
C ASP A 339 15.16 -37.87 29.24
N ALA A 340 16.50 -37.89 29.32
CA ALA A 340 17.30 -36.68 29.14
C ALA A 340 17.14 -36.07 27.74
N PHE A 341 17.17 -36.88 26.67
CA PHE A 341 16.95 -36.38 25.31
C PHE A 341 15.53 -35.83 25.12
N GLU A 342 14.51 -36.49 25.65
CA GLU A 342 13.12 -36.06 25.58
C GLU A 342 12.90 -34.72 26.31
N ARG A 343 13.39 -34.61 27.55
CA ARG A 343 13.38 -33.35 28.34
C ARG A 343 14.09 -32.21 27.61
N TYR A 344 15.22 -32.50 26.99
CA TYR A 344 15.98 -31.52 26.22
C TYR A 344 15.20 -31.04 24.99
N MET A 345 14.72 -31.97 24.15
CA MET A 345 14.03 -31.64 22.91
C MET A 345 12.70 -30.95 23.14
N MET A 346 11.97 -31.26 24.23
CA MET A 346 10.74 -30.56 24.58
C MET A 346 10.98 -29.05 24.77
N VAL A 347 11.99 -28.68 25.57
CA VAL A 347 12.33 -27.28 25.82
C VAL A 347 12.94 -26.62 24.59
N VAL A 348 13.85 -27.29 23.90
CA VAL A 348 14.50 -26.72 22.71
C VAL A 348 13.51 -26.50 21.58
N THR A 349 12.58 -27.43 21.35
CA THR A 349 11.53 -27.26 20.34
C THR A 349 10.63 -26.08 20.70
N CYS A 350 10.20 -26.00 21.96
CA CYS A 350 9.42 -24.88 22.49
C CYS A 350 10.14 -23.53 22.28
N CYS A 351 11.42 -23.45 22.64
CA CYS A 351 12.21 -22.23 22.48
C CYS A 351 12.44 -21.88 21.01
N LEU A 352 12.81 -22.85 20.16
CA LEU A 352 13.07 -22.62 18.75
C LEU A 352 11.83 -22.18 18.00
N LEU A 353 10.67 -22.81 18.25
CA LEU A 353 9.42 -22.39 17.65
C LEU A 353 9.02 -20.99 18.11
N ARG A 354 9.13 -20.69 19.41
CA ARG A 354 8.81 -19.35 19.92
C ARG A 354 9.74 -18.26 19.39
N VAL A 355 11.04 -18.54 19.29
CA VAL A 355 12.05 -17.61 18.74
C VAL A 355 11.94 -17.49 17.22
N SER A 356 11.59 -18.56 16.52
CA SER A 356 11.35 -18.58 15.07
C SER A 356 10.04 -17.90 14.70
N ALA A 357 8.99 -18.01 15.52
CA ALA A 357 7.71 -17.33 15.31
C ALA A 357 7.83 -15.80 15.36
N GLN A 358 8.93 -15.28 15.92
CA GLN A 358 9.24 -13.85 15.84
C GLN A 358 9.68 -13.42 14.43
N GLU A 359 9.92 -14.35 13.49
CA GLU A 359 10.02 -14.08 12.05
C GLU A 359 8.68 -14.04 11.36
N ASN A 360 8.01 -12.93 11.62
CA ASN A 360 7.46 -12.01 10.63
C ASN A 360 6.70 -10.93 11.38
N THR A 361 7.23 -10.45 12.52
CA THR A 361 6.75 -9.17 13.04
C THR A 361 7.38 -8.08 12.20
N TYR A 362 6.66 -7.73 11.13
CA TYR A 362 6.69 -6.48 10.37
C TYR A 362 6.68 -5.25 11.31
N ARG A 363 7.66 -5.06 12.22
CA ARG A 363 7.77 -3.88 13.09
C ARG A 363 8.61 -2.80 12.44
N SER A 364 9.57 -3.17 11.60
CA SER A 364 10.44 -2.28 10.86
C SER A 364 10.21 -2.37 9.35
N ILE A 365 10.59 -1.30 8.65
CA ILE A 365 10.51 -1.23 7.18
C ILE A 365 11.52 -2.21 6.58
N THR A 366 11.06 -3.03 5.64
CA THR A 366 11.91 -4.00 4.92
C THR A 366 13.08 -3.29 4.25
N SER A 367 14.26 -3.90 4.21
CA SER A 367 15.49 -3.30 3.65
C SER A 367 15.30 -2.77 2.22
N THR A 368 14.41 -3.39 1.45
CA THR A 368 14.16 -3.09 0.03
C THR A 368 13.14 -1.98 -0.18
N LEU A 369 12.43 -1.60 0.87
CA LEU A 369 11.51 -0.45 0.86
C LEU A 369 12.06 0.71 1.68
N ARG A 370 13.15 0.49 2.43
CA ARG A 370 13.78 1.46 3.31
C ARG A 370 14.12 2.77 2.60
N GLU A 371 14.64 2.70 1.38
CA GLU A 371 14.99 3.86 0.59
C GLU A 371 13.79 4.79 0.30
N CYS A 372 12.57 4.22 0.17
CA CYS A 372 11.34 4.99 -0.03
C CYS A 372 10.97 5.87 1.16
N TYR A 373 11.56 5.62 2.34
CA TYR A 373 11.33 6.36 3.57
C TYR A 373 12.56 7.18 4.01
N GLU A 374 13.78 6.80 3.60
CA GLU A 374 15.02 7.53 3.86
C GLU A 374 15.25 8.69 2.89
N ASN A 375 14.91 8.49 1.61
CA ASN A 375 15.10 9.51 0.60
C ASN A 375 13.90 10.48 0.60
N LYS A 376 14.16 11.73 1.00
CA LYS A 376 13.14 12.79 1.05
C LYS A 376 12.47 13.05 -0.30
N ASP A 377 13.21 12.90 -1.40
CA ASP A 377 12.65 13.12 -2.73
C ASP A 377 11.66 12.01 -3.12
N LEU A 378 11.91 10.74 -2.72
CA LEU A 378 11.02 9.60 -3.00
C LEU A 378 9.82 9.54 -2.04
N LEU A 379 10.02 9.99 -0.81
CA LEU A 379 8.99 10.07 0.22
C LEU A 379 7.96 11.17 -0.09
N GLU A 380 8.39 12.26 -0.74
CA GLU A 380 7.50 13.34 -1.19
C GLU A 380 6.51 12.82 -2.25
N LYS A 381 5.20 12.98 -1.99
CA LYS A 381 4.16 12.39 -2.84
C LYS A 381 4.13 13.03 -4.22
N ASP A 382 4.43 14.33 -4.30
CA ASP A 382 4.43 15.09 -5.55
C ASP A 382 5.58 14.73 -6.50
N ASN A 383 6.60 14.02 -6.01
CA ASN A 383 7.71 13.53 -6.81
C ASN A 383 7.49 12.09 -7.34
N ARG A 384 6.44 11.41 -6.88
CA ARG A 384 6.07 10.06 -7.36
C ARG A 384 5.20 10.11 -8.60
N LEU A 385 5.08 8.96 -9.26
CA LEU A 385 4.21 8.82 -10.44
C LEU A 385 2.73 8.91 -10.02
N PRO A 386 1.82 9.35 -10.91
CA PRO A 386 0.40 9.42 -10.60
C PRO A 386 -0.20 8.04 -10.31
N HIS A 387 -1.00 7.93 -9.26
CA HIS A 387 -1.69 6.72 -8.83
C HIS A 387 -2.92 6.45 -9.71
N THR A 388 -2.72 6.19 -11.01
CA THR A 388 -3.77 5.74 -11.93
C THR A 388 -3.64 4.26 -12.25
N LEU A 389 -4.73 3.64 -12.69
CA LEU A 389 -4.70 2.26 -13.19
C LEU A 389 -3.67 2.07 -14.32
N ASN A 390 -3.56 3.04 -15.24
CA ASN A 390 -2.62 2.96 -16.36
C ASN A 390 -1.16 2.98 -15.89
N THR A 391 -0.83 3.78 -14.86
CA THR A 391 0.51 3.75 -14.24
C THR A 391 0.79 2.38 -13.62
N LEU A 392 -0.16 1.80 -12.87
CA LEU A 392 0.00 0.46 -12.28
C LEU A 392 0.27 -0.58 -13.36
N ILE A 393 -0.58 -0.62 -14.40
CA ILE A 393 -0.47 -1.55 -15.52
C ILE A 393 0.86 -1.37 -16.26
N ALA A 394 1.34 -0.13 -16.44
CA ALA A 394 2.62 0.12 -17.11
C ALA A 394 3.82 -0.38 -16.28
N ILE A 395 3.81 -0.19 -14.96
CA ILE A 395 4.84 -0.77 -14.07
C ILE A 395 4.80 -2.29 -14.10
N LEU A 396 3.61 -2.89 -13.98
CA LEU A 396 3.44 -4.35 -14.05
C LEU A 396 3.92 -4.93 -15.38
N ARG A 397 3.58 -4.30 -16.51
CA ARG A 397 4.06 -4.71 -17.84
C ARG A 397 5.58 -4.65 -17.94
N LYS A 398 6.22 -3.63 -17.35
CA LYS A 398 7.68 -3.52 -17.32
C LYS A 398 8.32 -4.70 -16.58
N ILE A 399 7.71 -5.15 -15.48
CA ILE A 399 8.14 -6.35 -14.73
C ILE A 399 7.88 -7.62 -15.56
N GLU A 400 6.71 -7.75 -16.18
CA GLU A 400 6.28 -8.93 -16.95
C GLU A 400 7.03 -9.15 -18.27
N ASN A 401 7.56 -8.10 -18.90
CA ASN A 401 8.20 -8.17 -20.22
C ASN A 401 9.65 -8.66 -20.20
N ILE A 402 10.19 -9.01 -19.03
CA ILE A 402 11.61 -9.38 -18.91
C ILE A 402 11.83 -10.84 -19.25
N GLU A 403 12.56 -11.09 -20.34
CA GLU A 403 12.86 -12.43 -20.86
C GLU A 403 13.64 -13.32 -19.87
N SER A 404 14.40 -12.73 -18.94
CA SER A 404 15.16 -13.48 -17.92
C SER A 404 14.30 -14.00 -16.75
N GLN A 405 13.10 -13.43 -16.56
CA GLN A 405 12.15 -13.81 -15.51
C GLN A 405 11.00 -14.63 -16.09
N ASN A 406 11.26 -15.91 -16.38
CA ASN A 406 10.22 -16.85 -16.81
C ASN A 406 9.31 -17.24 -15.60
N MET A 407 8.59 -16.27 -15.04
CA MET A 407 7.61 -16.44 -13.95
C MET A 407 6.20 -16.59 -14.54
N ASP A 408 5.41 -17.52 -13.99
CA ASP A 408 4.00 -17.62 -14.31
C ASP A 408 3.18 -16.57 -13.54
N LEU A 409 1.90 -16.40 -13.90
CA LEU A 409 1.00 -15.42 -13.26
C LEU A 409 0.96 -15.56 -11.74
N ARG A 410 0.91 -16.80 -11.24
CA ARG A 410 0.86 -17.11 -9.80
C ARG A 410 2.13 -16.67 -9.09
N ALA A 411 3.29 -17.12 -9.56
CA ALA A 411 4.58 -16.76 -8.97
C ALA A 411 4.79 -15.25 -8.96
N LEU A 412 4.49 -14.57 -10.07
CA LEU A 412 4.66 -13.14 -10.18
C LEU A 412 3.73 -12.36 -9.23
N THR A 413 2.44 -12.74 -9.17
CA THR A 413 1.46 -12.02 -8.33
C THR A 413 1.82 -12.16 -6.84
N VAL A 414 2.19 -13.36 -6.40
CA VAL A 414 2.64 -13.61 -5.02
C VAL A 414 3.94 -12.87 -4.73
N ALA A 415 4.92 -12.91 -5.63
CA ALA A 415 6.17 -12.18 -5.46
C ALA A 415 5.97 -10.66 -5.36
N ILE A 416 5.08 -10.07 -6.16
CA ILE A 416 4.74 -8.64 -6.09
C ILE A 416 4.12 -8.29 -4.74
N MET A 417 3.19 -9.13 -4.25
CA MET A 417 2.57 -8.93 -2.94
C MET A 417 3.62 -8.96 -1.83
N HIS A 418 4.39 -10.04 -1.71
CA HIS A 418 5.39 -10.21 -0.64
C HIS A 418 6.52 -9.19 -0.68
N ARG A 419 6.88 -8.70 -1.87
CA ARG A 419 8.03 -7.80 -2.06
C ARG A 419 7.71 -6.32 -1.93
N PHE A 420 6.59 -5.88 -2.51
CA PHE A 420 6.29 -4.45 -2.66
C PHE A 420 5.14 -3.96 -1.78
N ARG A 421 4.30 -4.86 -1.23
CA ARG A 421 3.24 -4.49 -0.29
C ARG A 421 3.70 -4.64 1.16
N GLN A 422 3.57 -3.58 1.94
CA GLN A 422 3.78 -3.57 3.39
C GLN A 422 2.81 -2.58 4.03
N ASP A 423 1.64 -3.07 4.43
CA ASP A 423 0.57 -2.24 4.97
C ASP A 423 0.90 -1.68 6.35
N GLY A 424 0.20 -0.60 6.72
CA GLY A 424 0.19 -0.03 8.05
C GLY A 424 1.48 0.69 8.46
N ILE A 425 2.37 1.06 7.54
CA ILE A 425 3.52 1.90 7.88
C ILE A 425 3.05 3.33 8.16
N VAL A 426 3.21 3.80 9.40
CA VAL A 426 2.75 5.12 9.87
C VAL A 426 3.91 5.90 10.48
N LYS A 427 3.93 7.21 10.22
CA LYS A 427 4.90 8.13 10.82
C LYS A 427 4.62 8.33 12.31
N ASN A 428 5.64 8.15 13.15
CA ASN A 428 5.59 8.52 14.55
C ASN A 428 6.02 10.00 14.70
N PRO A 429 5.10 10.92 15.03
CA PRO A 429 5.40 12.34 15.08
C PRO A 429 6.33 12.74 16.24
N ASN A 430 6.53 11.86 17.22
CA ASN A 430 7.36 12.12 18.40
C ASN A 430 8.83 11.74 18.19
N VAL A 431 9.15 11.06 17.09
CA VAL A 431 10.51 10.66 16.74
C VAL A 431 11.13 11.72 15.84
N VAL A 432 12.27 12.26 16.26
CA VAL A 432 13.07 13.17 15.44
C VAL A 432 13.90 12.34 14.46
N GLU A 433 13.81 12.67 13.17
CA GLU A 433 14.59 12.03 12.11
C GLU A 433 16.09 12.34 12.30
N GLN A 434 16.91 11.29 12.39
CA GLN A 434 18.37 11.37 12.57
C GLN A 434 19.04 10.25 11.76
N SER A 435 20.36 10.33 11.56
CA SER A 435 21.09 9.28 10.82
C SER A 435 20.90 7.91 11.48
N GLY A 436 20.32 6.96 10.73
CA GLY A 436 19.97 5.63 11.22
C GLY A 436 18.67 5.54 12.04
N VAL A 437 17.93 6.65 12.20
CA VAL A 437 16.66 6.72 12.93
C VAL A 437 15.55 7.24 12.01
N LEU A 438 14.73 6.33 11.51
CA LEU A 438 13.54 6.65 10.72
C LEU A 438 12.31 6.80 11.63
N PRO A 439 11.51 7.88 11.49
CA PRO A 439 10.33 8.11 12.29
C PRO A 439 9.11 7.32 11.78
N TYR A 440 9.29 6.08 11.33
CA TYR A 440 8.24 5.23 10.75
C TYR A 440 8.20 3.88 11.45
N LYS A 441 7.00 3.39 11.74
CA LYS A 441 6.77 2.07 12.33
C LYS A 441 5.51 1.44 11.77
N ALA A 442 5.40 0.13 11.91
CA ALA A 442 4.15 -0.54 11.66
C ALA A 442 3.10 -0.19 12.74
N GLY A 443 1.92 0.17 12.25
CA GLY A 443 0.72 0.43 13.03
C GLY A 443 -0.21 -0.78 13.06
N ILE A 444 -1.49 -0.52 13.27
CA ILE A 444 -2.52 -1.55 13.49
C ILE A 444 -2.83 -2.33 12.20
N GLN A 445 -3.01 -1.63 11.07
CA GLN A 445 -3.27 -2.24 9.75
C GLN A 445 -2.17 -3.23 9.32
N ALA A 446 -0.94 -3.06 9.81
CA ALA A 446 0.17 -3.97 9.51
C ALA A 446 -0.09 -5.38 10.07
N GLN A 447 -0.74 -5.49 11.23
CA GLN A 447 -1.02 -6.78 11.88
C GLN A 447 -1.96 -7.65 11.04
N LYS A 448 -3.01 -7.04 10.48
CA LYS A 448 -3.91 -7.71 9.53
C LYS A 448 -3.15 -8.26 8.33
N TYR A 449 -2.28 -7.43 7.74
CA TYR A 449 -1.49 -7.82 6.58
C TYR A 449 -0.53 -8.98 6.86
N VAL A 450 0.10 -9.02 8.04
CA VAL A 450 0.94 -10.15 8.46
C VAL A 450 0.17 -11.46 8.39
N GLN A 451 -1.08 -11.49 8.86
CA GLN A 451 -1.89 -12.70 8.80
C GLN A 451 -2.26 -13.06 7.37
N ILE A 452 -2.66 -12.09 6.53
CA ILE A 452 -2.97 -12.34 5.11
C ILE A 452 -1.82 -13.04 4.37
N ILE A 453 -0.58 -12.64 4.63
CA ILE A 453 0.63 -13.24 4.05
C ILE A 453 0.80 -14.71 4.47
N HIS A 454 0.43 -15.07 5.71
CA HIS A 454 0.49 -16.46 6.15
C HIS A 454 -0.47 -17.37 5.38
N PHE A 455 -1.63 -16.88 4.97
CA PHE A 455 -2.60 -17.60 4.13
C PHE A 455 -2.29 -17.57 2.63
N ILE A 456 -1.25 -16.83 2.23
CA ILE A 456 -0.82 -16.69 0.83
C ILE A 456 0.71 -16.85 0.80
N PRO A 457 1.27 -18.04 1.12
CA PRO A 457 2.71 -18.21 1.26
C PRO A 457 3.45 -18.01 -0.06
N GLU A 458 4.69 -17.51 0.01
CA GLU A 458 5.59 -17.44 -1.15
C GLU A 458 6.24 -18.82 -1.38
N THR A 459 5.74 -19.56 -2.38
CA THR A 459 6.24 -20.91 -2.70
C THR A 459 7.39 -20.90 -3.70
N THR A 460 7.61 -19.79 -4.42
CA THR A 460 8.61 -19.69 -5.48
C THR A 460 9.95 -19.14 -5.03
N SER A 461 11.03 -19.86 -5.35
CA SER A 461 12.43 -19.52 -4.98
C SER A 461 13.06 -18.36 -5.75
N ARG A 462 12.29 -17.62 -6.54
CA ARG A 462 12.81 -16.66 -7.53
C ARG A 462 12.51 -15.24 -7.08
N LEU A 463 13.51 -14.58 -6.51
CA LEU A 463 13.44 -13.17 -6.16
C LEU A 463 13.35 -12.32 -7.43
N LEU A 464 12.48 -11.30 -7.40
CA LEU A 464 12.47 -10.25 -8.42
C LEU A 464 13.79 -9.47 -8.31
N ASP A 465 14.47 -9.24 -9.45
CA ASP A 465 15.71 -8.46 -9.48
C ASP A 465 15.39 -6.98 -9.23
N ASP A 466 16.09 -6.38 -8.27
CA ASP A 466 15.85 -5.00 -7.83
C ASP A 466 16.20 -3.98 -8.93
N ASN A 467 17.00 -4.34 -9.95
CA ASN A 467 17.42 -3.43 -11.02
C ASN A 467 16.40 -3.26 -12.16
N ILE A 468 15.24 -3.93 -12.08
CA ILE A 468 14.23 -3.96 -13.15
C ILE A 468 13.46 -2.65 -13.27
N ILE A 469 13.09 -2.11 -12.12
CA ILE A 469 12.34 -0.87 -11.97
C ILE A 469 13.23 0.17 -11.29
N THR A 470 13.05 1.43 -11.65
CA THR A 470 13.75 2.56 -11.00
C THR A 470 13.25 2.73 -9.57
N ASP A 471 14.02 3.44 -8.74
CA ASP A 471 13.64 3.70 -7.33
C ASP A 471 12.30 4.43 -7.23
N ILE A 472 12.02 5.37 -8.15
CA ILE A 472 10.74 6.07 -8.23
C ILE A 472 9.60 5.09 -8.57
N GLU A 473 9.79 4.20 -9.54
CA GLU A 473 8.79 3.19 -9.91
C GLU A 473 8.55 2.19 -8.77
N ARG A 474 9.61 1.73 -8.10
CA ARG A 474 9.55 0.84 -6.93
C ARG A 474 8.77 1.46 -5.78
N CYS A 475 9.12 2.69 -5.40
CA CYS A 475 8.42 3.39 -4.32
C CYS A 475 6.98 3.74 -4.71
N THR A 476 6.72 4.13 -5.96
CA THR A 476 5.35 4.35 -6.44
C THR A 476 4.54 3.06 -6.34
N LEU A 477 5.06 1.92 -6.81
CA LEU A 477 4.39 0.62 -6.70
C LEU A 477 4.09 0.27 -5.24
N HIS A 478 5.06 0.49 -4.35
CA HIS A 478 4.87 0.27 -2.92
C HIS A 478 3.71 1.10 -2.34
N PHE A 479 3.67 2.41 -2.62
CA PHE A 479 2.60 3.31 -2.12
C PHE A 479 1.26 3.16 -2.84
N MET A 480 1.23 2.52 -4.02
CA MET A 480 0.01 2.11 -4.70
C MET A 480 -0.56 0.81 -4.13
N LEU A 481 0.28 -0.10 -3.62
CA LEU A 481 -0.15 -1.40 -3.10
C LEU A 481 -0.36 -1.43 -1.58
N SER A 482 0.38 -0.61 -0.82
CA SER A 482 0.40 -0.69 0.64
C SER A 482 -0.63 0.23 1.28
N SER A 483 -1.59 -0.35 1.98
CA SER A 483 -2.63 0.41 2.69
C SER A 483 -2.07 1.03 3.96
N SER A 484 -2.12 2.35 4.09
CA SER A 484 -1.80 3.06 5.34
C SER A 484 -2.51 4.40 5.43
N ILE A 485 -2.87 4.81 6.65
CA ILE A 485 -3.56 6.09 6.88
C ILE A 485 -2.70 7.06 7.70
N GLU A 486 -2.42 8.22 7.13
CA GLU A 486 -1.70 9.32 7.77
C GLU A 486 -2.70 10.22 8.54
N MET A 487 -2.79 10.02 9.85
CA MET A 487 -3.81 10.69 10.70
C MET A 487 -3.38 12.05 11.27
N TYR A 488 -2.10 12.41 11.22
CA TYR A 488 -1.58 13.62 11.89
C TYR A 488 -1.55 14.83 10.95
N GLU A 489 -1.69 16.04 11.52
CA GLU A 489 -1.61 17.29 10.76
C GLU A 489 -0.23 17.47 10.12
N ARG A 490 -0.23 17.87 8.83
CA ARG A 490 0.98 18.08 8.01
C ARG A 490 1.48 19.52 7.98
N GLY A 491 0.65 20.48 8.39
CA GLY A 491 0.96 21.92 8.35
C GLY A 491 0.75 22.59 6.98
N ASP A 492 0.44 21.82 5.94
CA ASP A 492 0.13 22.30 4.58
C ASP A 492 -1.37 22.18 4.23
N GLU A 493 -2.20 21.70 5.16
CA GLU A 493 -3.62 21.39 4.95
C GLU A 493 -4.41 22.59 4.40
N ASN A 494 -4.06 23.81 4.82
CA ASN A 494 -4.69 25.05 4.34
C ASN A 494 -4.51 25.30 2.83
N LYS A 495 -3.52 24.66 2.18
CA LYS A 495 -3.26 24.78 0.74
C LYS A 495 -3.75 23.56 -0.04
N VAL A 496 -3.60 22.37 0.53
CA VAL A 496 -3.78 21.09 -0.17
C VAL A 496 -5.16 20.48 0.09
N CYS A 497 -5.71 20.63 1.29
CA CYS A 497 -7.01 20.06 1.64
C CYS A 497 -8.16 20.97 1.17
N ARG A 498 -8.63 20.73 -0.05
CA ARG A 498 -9.86 21.33 -0.58
C ARG A 498 -11.07 20.50 -0.16
N LEU A 499 -11.52 20.62 1.09
CA LEU A 499 -12.81 20.06 1.49
C LEU A 499 -13.95 20.80 0.74
N THR A 500 -14.54 20.16 -0.27
CA THR A 500 -15.72 20.66 -0.98
C THR A 500 -17.02 20.37 -0.20
N GLY A 501 -17.40 21.29 0.70
CA GLY A 501 -18.76 21.56 1.26
C GLY A 501 -19.15 20.83 2.57
N PRO A 502 -20.20 21.25 3.33
CA PRO A 502 -20.75 22.57 3.66
C PRO A 502 -20.51 22.90 5.15
N PHE A 503 -19.27 22.85 5.65
CA PHE A 503 -18.91 23.42 6.96
C PHE A 503 -17.71 24.34 6.83
N ARG A 504 -17.80 25.29 5.89
CA ARG A 504 -17.27 26.61 6.23
C ARG A 504 -18.21 27.11 7.32
N SER A 505 -17.78 27.06 8.58
CA SER A 505 -18.22 28.09 9.51
C SER A 505 -17.83 29.40 8.85
N VAL A 506 -18.80 29.98 8.15
CA VAL A 506 -18.78 31.36 7.74
C VAL A 506 -18.42 32.10 9.02
N ARG A 507 -17.24 32.71 9.08
CA ARG A 507 -17.07 33.89 9.92
C ARG A 507 -18.13 34.87 9.41
N SER A 508 -19.33 34.78 9.99
CA SER A 508 -20.42 35.69 9.69
C SER A 508 -20.11 36.98 10.43
N VAL A 509 -19.22 37.76 9.82
CA VAL A 509 -19.32 39.20 9.88
C VAL A 509 -20.46 39.56 8.93
N ILE A 510 -21.57 40.02 9.49
CA ILE A 510 -22.69 40.83 8.95
C ILE A 510 -23.82 40.59 9.97
N SER A 511 -23.90 41.35 11.07
CA SER A 511 -24.51 42.68 11.12
C SER A 511 -25.82 42.75 10.34
N ASN A 512 -26.95 42.46 10.99
CA ASN A 512 -28.21 43.16 10.78
C ASN A 512 -29.28 42.55 11.71
N TYR A 513 -29.29 42.99 12.97
CA TYR A 513 -30.57 43.21 13.64
C TYR A 513 -30.75 44.72 13.82
N SER A 514 -31.94 45.15 13.43
CA SER A 514 -32.41 46.51 13.32
C SER A 514 -32.24 47.32 14.60
N LEU A 515 -31.73 48.54 14.42
CA LEU A 515 -31.89 49.66 15.35
C LEU A 515 -33.36 49.81 15.75
N ASN A 516 -33.65 49.72 17.05
CA ASN A 516 -34.21 50.87 17.75
C ASN A 516 -34.09 50.76 19.27
N THR A 517 -33.48 51.81 19.80
CA THR A 517 -33.70 52.47 21.10
C THR A 517 -33.19 51.80 22.38
N ASN A 518 -32.06 52.38 22.82
CA ASN A 518 -31.72 52.78 24.19
C ASN A 518 -31.56 51.67 25.23
N LEU A 519 -30.31 51.23 25.40
CA LEU A 519 -29.66 51.03 26.70
C LEU A 519 -28.15 50.97 26.48
N ASP A 520 -27.43 51.91 27.11
CA ASP A 520 -25.98 52.12 27.00
C ASP A 520 -25.17 50.86 27.30
N MET A 521 -24.41 50.40 26.31
CA MET A 521 -23.27 49.49 26.49
C MET A 521 -22.04 50.16 25.88
N HIS A 522 -21.01 50.37 26.71
CA HIS A 522 -19.70 50.87 26.29
C HIS A 522 -18.94 49.79 25.50
N ASP A 523 -18.35 50.25 24.40
CA ASP A 523 -17.55 49.52 23.44
C ASP A 523 -16.23 48.95 24.01
N ASP A 524 -15.85 47.86 23.36
CA ASP A 524 -14.50 47.41 23.00
C ASP A 524 -13.55 46.77 24.03
N VAL A 525 -13.28 45.50 23.72
CA VAL A 525 -12.16 44.69 24.19
C VAL A 525 -10.86 45.34 23.73
N GLU A 526 -10.06 45.68 24.74
CA GLU A 526 -8.87 46.52 24.71
C GLU A 526 -7.79 46.09 23.69
N THR A 527 -7.69 46.82 22.58
CA THR A 527 -6.39 47.14 21.97
C THR A 527 -5.90 48.45 22.57
N LEU A 528 -4.74 48.42 23.24
CA LEU A 528 -4.13 49.60 23.85
C LEU A 528 -3.90 50.70 22.80
N THR A 529 -4.26 51.93 23.12
CA THR A 529 -4.03 53.08 22.24
C THR A 529 -2.54 53.44 22.22
N PRO A 530 -2.05 54.08 21.15
CA PRO A 530 -0.65 54.50 21.04
C PRO A 530 -0.20 55.41 22.20
N GLU A 531 -1.09 56.25 22.76
CA GLU A 531 -0.75 57.06 23.93
C GLU A 531 -0.53 56.23 25.20
N GLN A 532 -1.21 55.08 25.33
CA GLN A 532 -1.04 54.16 26.48
C GLN A 532 0.30 53.40 26.40
N ILE A 533 0.84 53.18 25.20
CA ILE A 533 2.15 52.56 25.00
C ILE A 533 3.29 53.56 25.30
N ASP A 534 3.09 54.85 25.00
CA ASP A 534 4.06 55.91 25.34
C ASP A 534 4.16 56.12 26.86
N VAL A 535 3.05 55.99 27.61
CA VAL A 535 3.06 56.06 29.08
C VAL A 535 3.82 54.89 29.72
N ILE A 536 3.79 53.70 29.10
CA ILE A 536 4.50 52.51 29.59
C ILE A 536 6.01 52.58 29.27
N THR A 537 6.41 53.31 28.23
CA THR A 537 7.80 53.32 27.75
C THR A 537 8.65 54.45 28.33
N SER A 538 8.07 55.52 28.88
CA SER A 538 8.82 56.61 29.54
C SER A 538 8.84 56.48 31.07
N ASN A 539 9.84 55.77 31.61
CA ASN A 539 10.14 55.70 33.05
C ASN A 539 10.49 57.08 33.66
N LYS A 540 9.97 57.43 34.85
CA LYS A 540 10.67 58.18 35.92
C LYS A 540 9.82 58.42 37.18
N ASP A 541 10.34 57.89 38.29
CA ASP A 541 10.26 58.34 39.68
C ASP A 541 8.93 58.51 40.45
N GLU A 542 9.01 58.01 41.69
CA GLU A 542 8.25 58.33 42.91
C GLU A 542 6.79 57.85 43.09
N ILE A 543 6.70 56.69 43.76
CA ILE A 543 5.79 56.34 44.86
C ILE A 543 4.44 57.09 44.90
N THR A 544 3.36 56.48 44.42
CA THR A 544 2.24 56.00 45.29
C THR A 544 1.10 55.31 44.52
N LYS A 545 0.79 54.10 45.00
CA LYS A 545 -0.52 53.42 45.13
C LYS A 545 -1.40 53.08 43.91
N HIS A 546 -1.66 51.76 43.85
CA HIS A 546 -2.77 51.04 43.23
C HIS A 546 -2.81 50.95 41.71
N VAL A 547 -2.00 50.03 41.18
CA VAL A 547 -2.33 49.29 39.95
C VAL A 547 -2.21 47.81 40.28
N PHE A 548 -3.31 47.07 40.13
CA PHE A 548 -3.33 45.63 40.25
C PHE A 548 -2.53 45.03 39.10
N ASP A 549 -1.40 44.39 39.41
CA ASP A 549 -0.68 43.55 38.47
C ASP A 549 -1.48 42.25 38.30
N ALA A 550 -1.99 42.01 37.09
CA ALA A 550 -2.79 40.83 36.74
C ALA A 550 -2.00 39.51 36.92
N ASN A 551 -0.67 39.58 37.10
CA ASN A 551 0.17 38.42 37.35
C ASN A 551 0.57 38.24 38.83
N ALA A 552 0.15 39.15 39.74
CA ALA A 552 0.47 39.05 41.17
C ALA A 552 -0.23 37.89 41.91
N MET A 553 -1.17 37.18 41.26
CA MET A 553 -1.79 35.96 41.80
C MET A 553 -1.03 34.67 41.47
N TYR A 554 0.05 34.72 40.70
CA TYR A 554 0.88 33.55 40.40
C TYR A 554 2.21 33.63 41.14
N SER A 555 2.53 32.59 41.92
CA SER A 555 3.85 32.45 42.53
C SER A 555 4.92 32.30 41.44
N GLU A 556 6.07 32.96 41.60
CA GLU A 556 7.21 32.77 40.69
C GLU A 556 7.60 31.29 40.60
N PHE A 557 7.81 30.81 39.37
CA PHE A 557 8.20 29.43 39.13
C PHE A 557 9.52 29.10 39.84
N PRO A 558 9.67 27.91 40.44
CA PRO A 558 10.94 27.49 41.03
C PRO A 558 12.04 27.47 39.95
N PRO A 559 13.32 27.72 40.31
CA PRO A 559 14.42 27.92 39.35
C PRO A 559 14.68 26.77 38.36
N ASN A 560 14.06 25.61 38.56
CA ASN A 560 14.23 24.40 37.76
C ASN A 560 12.96 23.92 37.03
N HIS A 561 11.96 24.78 36.81
CA HIS A 561 10.78 24.40 36.02
C HIS A 561 11.18 24.17 34.54
N PRO A 562 11.03 22.94 33.98
CA PRO A 562 11.33 22.71 32.58
C PRO A 562 10.37 23.54 31.72
N LYS A 563 10.89 24.33 30.78
CA LYS A 563 10.10 25.22 29.92
C LYS A 563 9.26 24.48 28.87
N THR A 564 9.21 23.15 28.89
CA THR A 564 8.56 22.34 27.86
C THR A 564 8.02 21.04 28.47
N ALA A 565 6.86 21.12 29.09
CA ALA A 565 6.02 19.96 29.42
C ALA A 565 4.55 20.22 29.02
N ARG A 566 4.34 20.89 27.88
CA ARG A 566 3.08 20.71 27.14
C ARG A 566 3.28 19.47 26.29
N LEU A 567 2.76 18.32 26.74
CA LEU A 567 2.35 17.26 25.84
C LEU A 567 1.23 17.86 24.99
N VAL A 568 1.63 18.54 23.91
CA VAL A 568 0.70 18.93 22.87
C VAL A 568 0.39 17.62 22.15
N ASP A 569 -0.76 17.02 22.44
CA ASP A 569 -1.32 16.04 21.52
C ASP A 569 -1.32 16.71 20.16
N LYS A 570 -0.51 16.15 19.24
CA LYS A 570 -0.41 16.75 17.93
C LYS A 570 -1.79 16.67 17.27
N PRO A 571 -2.29 17.77 16.71
CA PRO A 571 -3.62 17.80 16.12
C PRO A 571 -3.77 16.71 15.07
N LEU A 572 -4.92 16.03 15.11
CA LEU A 572 -5.35 15.12 14.06
C LEU A 572 -5.66 15.95 12.80
N SER A 573 -5.31 15.40 11.65
CA SER A 573 -5.63 15.98 10.36
C SER A 573 -7.15 16.11 10.19
N SER A 574 -7.60 17.23 9.63
CA SER A 574 -9.00 17.36 9.20
C SER A 574 -9.28 16.64 7.87
N CYS A 575 -8.24 16.14 7.23
CA CYS A 575 -8.23 15.48 5.93
C CYS A 575 -7.11 14.42 5.89
N PRO A 576 -7.27 13.30 6.65
CA PRO A 576 -6.27 12.23 6.66
C PRO A 576 -5.99 11.72 5.25
N VAL A 577 -4.77 11.24 5.02
CA VAL A 577 -4.35 10.72 3.70
C VAL A 577 -4.31 9.22 3.75
N GLU A 578 -4.97 8.59 2.79
CA GLU A 578 -4.95 7.14 2.61
C GLU A 578 -4.00 6.78 1.46
N ASN A 579 -3.05 5.87 1.75
CA ASN A 579 -2.16 5.24 0.77
C ASN A 579 -2.74 3.89 0.33
N GLY A 580 -2.18 3.31 -0.74
CA GLY A 580 -2.68 2.03 -1.29
C GLY A 580 -3.85 2.20 -2.28
N VAL A 581 -4.25 3.45 -2.58
CA VAL A 581 -5.39 3.77 -3.43
C VAL A 581 -4.93 4.11 -4.85
N ILE A 582 -5.67 3.63 -5.84
CA ILE A 582 -5.52 3.95 -7.27
C ILE A 582 -6.80 4.54 -7.84
N LYS A 583 -6.65 5.45 -8.80
CA LYS A 583 -7.77 6.05 -9.52
C LYS A 583 -8.20 5.17 -10.69
N THR A 584 -9.48 4.82 -10.73
CA THR A 584 -10.12 4.14 -11.86
C THR A 584 -11.28 4.97 -12.41
N ALA A 585 -11.84 4.57 -13.56
CA ALA A 585 -13.06 5.19 -14.10
C ALA A 585 -14.32 4.90 -13.26
N TRP A 586 -14.28 3.90 -12.38
CA TRP A 586 -15.41 3.45 -11.56
C TRP A 586 -15.16 3.67 -10.06
N GLY A 587 -14.47 4.77 -9.73
CA GLY A 587 -14.17 5.15 -8.36
C GLY A 587 -12.73 4.82 -7.92
N PRO A 588 -12.33 5.34 -6.75
CA PRO A 588 -11.06 5.00 -6.12
C PRO A 588 -11.07 3.54 -5.65
N VAL A 589 -9.97 2.82 -5.83
CA VAL A 589 -9.86 1.41 -5.47
C VAL A 589 -8.57 1.18 -4.70
N SER A 590 -8.63 0.42 -3.59
CA SER A 590 -7.44 -0.08 -2.93
C SER A 590 -6.80 -1.20 -3.76
N ALA A 591 -5.56 -1.00 -4.24
CA ALA A 591 -4.91 -1.98 -5.12
C ALA A 591 -4.27 -3.14 -4.34
N GLY A 592 -3.96 -2.95 -3.05
CA GLY A 592 -3.41 -4.00 -2.19
C GLY A 592 -4.32 -5.23 -2.12
N PRO A 593 -5.56 -5.10 -1.61
CA PRO A 593 -6.54 -6.19 -1.55
C PRO A 593 -6.89 -6.78 -2.92
N LEU A 594 -6.90 -5.96 -3.97
CA LEU A 594 -7.09 -6.42 -5.35
C LEU A 594 -6.02 -7.44 -5.76
N ILE A 595 -4.73 -7.13 -5.52
CA ILE A 595 -3.62 -8.04 -5.83
C ILE A 595 -3.62 -9.26 -4.90
N ALA A 596 -3.92 -9.09 -3.61
CA ALA A 596 -4.00 -10.21 -2.68
C ALA A 596 -5.17 -11.16 -2.98
N GLY A 597 -6.32 -10.65 -3.40
CA GLY A 597 -7.43 -11.47 -3.87
C GLY A 597 -7.06 -12.30 -5.09
N ILE A 598 -6.39 -11.71 -6.08
CA ILE A 598 -5.89 -12.45 -7.26
C ILE A 598 -4.86 -13.51 -6.82
N ALA A 599 -3.95 -13.18 -5.90
CA ALA A 599 -2.97 -14.12 -5.37
C ALA A 599 -3.65 -15.30 -4.65
N ALA A 600 -4.59 -15.05 -3.74
CA ALA A 600 -5.39 -16.07 -3.05
C ALA A 600 -6.17 -16.94 -4.05
N GLY A 601 -6.76 -16.34 -5.08
CA GLY A 601 -7.44 -17.07 -6.16
C GLY A 601 -6.54 -18.01 -6.97
N LEU A 602 -5.24 -17.69 -7.09
CA LEU A 602 -4.26 -18.52 -7.80
C LEU A 602 -3.65 -19.62 -6.93
N GLN A 603 -3.79 -19.53 -5.60
CA GLN A 603 -3.43 -20.57 -4.65
C GLN A 603 -4.55 -20.76 -3.62
N PRO A 604 -5.71 -21.31 -4.04
CA PRO A 604 -6.86 -21.45 -3.15
C PRO A 604 -6.49 -22.36 -1.98
N GLU A 605 -6.75 -21.88 -0.77
CA GLU A 605 -6.48 -22.59 0.48
C GLU A 605 -7.64 -22.38 1.45
N ASP A 606 -8.14 -23.48 2.02
CA ASP A 606 -9.21 -23.47 3.02
C ASP A 606 -8.66 -24.15 4.27
N VAL A 607 -8.49 -23.36 5.34
CA VAL A 607 -7.79 -23.79 6.55
C VAL A 607 -8.80 -23.97 7.68
N ALA A 608 -8.80 -25.15 8.31
CA ALA A 608 -9.60 -25.36 9.51
C ALA A 608 -8.98 -24.61 10.70
N LEU A 609 -9.78 -23.87 11.48
CA LEU A 609 -9.26 -23.06 12.58
C LEU A 609 -8.55 -23.90 13.66
N SER A 610 -8.91 -25.19 13.80
CA SER A 610 -8.21 -26.12 14.69
C SER A 610 -6.74 -26.38 14.33
N GLU A 611 -6.34 -26.12 13.08
CA GLU A 611 -4.93 -26.25 12.65
C GLU A 611 -4.10 -25.02 13.02
N ILE A 612 -4.76 -23.86 13.14
CA ILE A 612 -4.15 -22.57 13.52
C ILE A 612 -4.02 -22.46 15.04
N PHE A 613 -5.06 -22.85 15.78
CA PHE A 613 -5.09 -22.75 17.24
C PHE A 613 -4.74 -24.07 17.93
N SER A 614 -3.66 -24.10 18.70
CA SER A 614 -3.35 -25.21 19.61
C SER A 614 -4.08 -25.03 20.95
N GLU A 615 -5.37 -25.34 21.01
CA GLU A 615 -6.21 -25.23 22.21
C GLU A 615 -6.29 -26.56 22.97
N ASP A 616 -5.95 -26.60 24.27
CA ASP A 616 -6.01 -27.83 25.10
C ASP A 616 -7.44 -28.28 25.46
N ASN A 617 -8.44 -27.40 25.33
CA ASN A 617 -9.83 -27.71 25.65
C ASN A 617 -10.52 -28.48 24.52
N ALA A 618 -10.92 -29.74 24.78
CA ALA A 618 -11.51 -30.63 23.80
C ALA A 618 -12.84 -30.12 23.20
N GLU A 619 -13.68 -29.42 23.97
CA GLU A 619 -14.97 -28.88 23.49
C GLU A 619 -14.77 -27.68 22.58
N ARG A 620 -13.89 -26.74 22.94
CA ARG A 620 -13.58 -25.57 22.11
C ARG A 620 -12.83 -25.97 20.84
N ARG A 621 -11.94 -26.96 20.93
CA ARG A 621 -11.25 -27.57 19.77
C ARG A 621 -12.23 -28.22 18.80
N ALA A 622 -13.28 -28.90 19.30
CA ALA A 622 -14.32 -29.48 18.45
C ALA A 622 -15.15 -28.41 17.72
N ASN A 623 -15.50 -27.31 18.41
CA ASN A 623 -16.18 -26.18 17.77
C ASN A 623 -15.30 -25.48 16.73
N LEU A 624 -14.01 -25.28 17.01
CA LEU A 624 -13.04 -24.70 16.08
C LEU A 624 -12.76 -25.60 14.88
N SER A 625 -12.87 -26.92 15.02
CA SER A 625 -12.68 -27.86 13.90
C SER A 625 -13.82 -27.83 12.87
N ASN A 626 -14.99 -27.28 13.24
CA ASN A 626 -16.11 -27.11 12.31
C ASN A 626 -16.04 -25.79 11.52
N LEU A 627 -15.17 -24.87 11.92
CA LEU A 627 -15.01 -23.55 11.30
C LEU A 627 -13.81 -23.59 10.34
N THR A 628 -14.02 -23.13 9.11
CA THR A 628 -12.96 -23.02 8.10
C THR A 628 -12.87 -21.60 7.57
N LEU A 629 -11.66 -21.21 7.17
CA LEU A 629 -11.37 -19.89 6.63
C LEU A 629 -10.69 -20.02 5.27
N ASP A 630 -11.39 -19.56 4.23
CA ASP A 630 -10.84 -19.48 2.88
C ASP A 630 -9.92 -18.26 2.77
N ASN A 631 -8.72 -18.47 2.22
CA ASN A 631 -7.75 -17.41 2.04
C ASN A 631 -8.26 -16.25 1.16
N LYS A 632 -9.21 -16.50 0.24
CA LYS A 632 -9.84 -15.45 -0.59
C LYS A 632 -10.64 -14.46 0.26
N TRP A 633 -11.29 -14.92 1.32
CA TRP A 633 -12.11 -14.08 2.19
C TRP A 633 -11.23 -13.18 3.07
N ILE A 634 -10.27 -13.76 3.80
CA ILE A 634 -9.39 -12.99 4.71
C ILE A 634 -8.51 -11.99 3.95
N ALA A 635 -8.10 -12.31 2.70
CA ALA A 635 -7.31 -11.43 1.86
C ALA A 635 -8.08 -10.21 1.30
N THR A 636 -9.41 -10.23 1.41
CA THR A 636 -10.32 -9.21 0.89
C THR A 636 -11.35 -8.81 1.97
N ILE A 637 -12.64 -8.98 1.70
CA ILE A 637 -13.77 -8.39 2.44
C ILE A 637 -13.74 -8.72 3.94
N THR A 638 -13.41 -9.97 4.32
CA THR A 638 -13.61 -10.39 5.71
C THR A 638 -12.47 -9.95 6.63
N GLY A 639 -11.27 -9.73 6.08
CA GLY A 639 -10.15 -9.18 6.84
C GLY A 639 -10.43 -7.76 7.33
N ASP A 640 -10.95 -6.90 6.45
CA ASP A 640 -11.34 -5.52 6.77
C ASP A 640 -12.59 -5.45 7.67
N LEU A 641 -13.58 -6.31 7.45
CA LEU A 641 -14.73 -6.43 8.36
C LEU A 641 -14.32 -6.89 9.77
N ALA A 642 -13.37 -7.83 9.88
CA ALA A 642 -12.84 -8.25 11.17
C ALA A 642 -12.15 -7.10 11.90
N GLU A 643 -11.41 -6.24 11.19
CA GLU A 643 -10.84 -5.02 11.77
C GLU A 643 -11.95 -4.07 12.30
N VAL A 644 -13.04 -3.89 11.55
CA VAL A 644 -14.21 -3.11 12.01
C VAL A 644 -14.80 -3.68 13.30
N ILE A 645 -15.00 -4.99 13.37
CA ILE A 645 -15.60 -5.67 14.52
C ILE A 645 -14.73 -5.52 15.77
N LEU A 646 -13.44 -5.84 15.65
CA LEU A 646 -12.50 -5.83 16.77
C LEU A 646 -12.19 -4.42 17.28
N MET A 647 -12.23 -3.42 16.40
CA MET A 647 -11.83 -2.03 16.72
C MET A 647 -12.98 -1.08 17.02
N GLN A 648 -14.13 -1.23 16.35
CA GLN A 648 -15.33 -0.40 16.57
C GLN A 648 -16.31 -1.08 17.54
N GLY A 649 -16.41 -2.41 17.52
CA GLY A 649 -17.43 -3.16 18.28
C GLY A 649 -17.38 -2.89 19.79
N PRO A 650 -16.20 -2.99 20.43
CA PRO A 650 -16.06 -2.66 21.85
C PRO A 650 -16.25 -1.18 22.20
N THR A 651 -16.10 -0.28 21.22
CA THR A 651 -16.09 1.18 21.46
C THR A 651 -17.41 1.87 21.11
N ASN A 652 -18.24 1.24 20.28
CA ASN A 652 -19.54 1.81 19.91
C ASN A 652 -20.52 1.66 21.08
N ASN A 653 -21.32 2.70 21.31
CA ASN A 653 -22.43 2.64 22.26
C ASN A 653 -23.52 1.69 21.72
N LYS A 654 -24.38 1.16 22.61
CA LYS A 654 -25.42 0.17 22.26
C LYS A 654 -26.34 0.55 21.08
N ASP A 655 -26.49 1.84 20.79
CA ASP A 655 -27.36 2.36 19.73
C ASP A 655 -26.60 2.80 18.47
N GLU A 656 -25.26 2.73 18.46
CA GLU A 656 -24.44 3.24 17.37
C GLU A 656 -24.06 2.14 16.37
N LYS A 657 -24.46 2.31 15.12
CA LYS A 657 -24.14 1.36 14.03
C LYS A 657 -22.65 1.40 13.67
N PHE A 658 -22.14 0.27 13.18
CA PHE A 658 -20.82 0.22 12.55
C PHE A 658 -20.73 1.20 11.38
N VAL A 659 -19.58 1.87 11.25
CA VAL A 659 -19.31 2.77 10.14
C VAL A 659 -18.35 2.07 9.19
N VAL A 660 -18.79 1.90 7.95
CA VAL A 660 -18.02 1.35 6.84
C VAL A 660 -18.17 2.28 5.63
N GLY A 661 -17.17 2.31 4.75
CA GLY A 661 -17.23 3.06 3.51
C GLY A 661 -17.01 4.56 3.67
N VAL A 662 -16.06 4.96 4.52
CA VAL A 662 -15.66 6.37 4.63
C VAL A 662 -15.14 6.86 3.28
N ASP A 663 -15.78 7.89 2.74
CA ASP A 663 -15.44 8.46 1.44
C ASP A 663 -14.20 9.36 1.49
N GLY A 664 -13.64 9.60 0.30
CA GLY A 664 -12.48 10.46 0.11
C GLY A 664 -12.38 11.03 -1.30
N ASN A 665 -11.51 12.02 -1.47
CA ASN A 665 -11.34 12.77 -2.72
C ASN A 665 -9.87 12.90 -3.12
N TRP A 666 -9.61 12.86 -4.42
CA TRP A 666 -8.28 13.09 -4.98
C TRP A 666 -7.91 14.57 -5.00
N ASN A 667 -6.62 14.88 -4.81
CA ASN A 667 -6.09 16.25 -4.98
C ASN A 667 -6.25 16.79 -6.42
N SER A 668 -6.13 15.92 -7.41
CA SER A 668 -6.22 16.25 -8.83
C SER A 668 -6.91 15.14 -9.60
N SER A 669 -7.73 15.53 -10.59
CA SER A 669 -8.32 14.57 -11.51
C SER A 669 -7.32 14.05 -12.54
N ALA A 670 -6.34 14.86 -12.93
CA ALA A 670 -5.38 14.49 -13.97
C ALA A 670 -4.14 13.80 -13.39
N LEU A 671 -3.66 14.24 -12.22
CA LEU A 671 -2.45 13.75 -11.57
C LEU A 671 -2.76 13.31 -10.12
N PRO A 672 -3.55 12.25 -9.93
CA PRO A 672 -3.92 11.77 -8.59
C PRO A 672 -2.67 11.27 -7.87
N ARG A 673 -2.29 11.92 -6.77
CA ARG A 673 -1.16 11.52 -5.91
C ARG A 673 -1.51 11.49 -4.43
N TRP A 674 -2.58 12.19 -4.06
CA TRP A 674 -3.09 12.27 -2.70
C TRP A 674 -4.57 11.91 -2.72
N TYR A 675 -4.95 10.96 -1.88
CA TYR A 675 -6.35 10.63 -1.60
C TYR A 675 -6.68 11.04 -0.17
N PHE A 676 -7.55 12.05 -0.03
CA PHE A 676 -7.93 12.64 1.25
C PHE A 676 -9.26 12.10 1.73
N LEU A 677 -9.30 11.55 2.94
CA LEU A 677 -10.51 11.09 3.61
C LEU A 677 -11.32 12.28 4.15
N THR A 678 -12.65 12.15 4.17
CA THR A 678 -13.54 13.19 4.70
C THR A 678 -13.63 13.20 6.23
N ASN A 679 -13.29 12.08 6.86
CA ASN A 679 -13.40 11.87 8.30
C ASN A 679 -12.03 11.51 8.88
N ASN A 680 -11.84 11.74 10.18
CA ASN A 680 -10.62 11.42 10.93
C ASN A 680 -10.82 10.33 12.00
N SER A 681 -11.98 9.68 12.00
CA SER A 681 -12.32 8.59 12.92
C SER A 681 -13.08 7.49 12.18
N LYS A 682 -13.09 6.28 12.76
CA LYS A 682 -13.74 5.07 12.20
C LYS A 682 -13.27 4.71 10.78
N LEU A 683 -11.96 4.71 10.57
CA LEU A 683 -11.31 4.52 9.27
C LEU A 683 -10.86 3.07 8.99
N GLN A 684 -11.49 2.08 9.64
CA GLN A 684 -11.07 0.67 9.54
C GLN A 684 -11.47 0.01 8.22
N PHE A 685 -12.48 0.56 7.52
CA PHE A 685 -12.93 0.04 6.24
C PHE A 685 -13.41 1.18 5.34
N THR A 686 -12.52 1.70 4.49
CA THR A 686 -12.77 2.87 3.65
C THR A 686 -13.58 2.54 2.40
N ALA A 687 -14.09 3.57 1.72
CA ALA A 687 -14.78 3.43 0.44
C ALA A 687 -13.87 2.85 -0.67
N ALA A 688 -12.56 3.11 -0.60
CA ALA A 688 -11.58 2.60 -1.55
C ALA A 688 -11.25 1.12 -1.27
N GLU A 689 -11.10 0.75 0.01
CA GLU A 689 -10.94 -0.65 0.46
C GLU A 689 -12.14 -1.49 0.06
N ILE A 690 -13.38 -1.08 0.34
CA ILE A 690 -14.59 -1.83 -0.05
C ILE A 690 -14.61 -2.13 -1.56
N ARG A 691 -14.29 -1.14 -2.41
CA ARG A 691 -14.25 -1.35 -3.87
C ARG A 691 -13.13 -2.33 -4.26
N GLY A 692 -11.95 -2.21 -3.64
CA GLY A 692 -10.81 -3.10 -3.86
C GLY A 692 -11.06 -4.54 -3.43
N ASP A 693 -11.71 -4.72 -2.28
CA ASP A 693 -12.03 -6.02 -1.73
C ASP A 693 -13.07 -6.74 -2.57
N ILE A 694 -14.15 -6.06 -2.96
CA ILE A 694 -15.18 -6.63 -3.82
C ILE A 694 -14.58 -7.02 -5.16
N ASP A 695 -13.78 -6.14 -5.78
CA ASP A 695 -13.13 -6.43 -7.06
C ASP A 695 -12.10 -7.56 -6.95
N GLY A 696 -11.29 -7.55 -5.89
CA GLY A 696 -10.31 -8.59 -5.58
C GLY A 696 -10.97 -9.95 -5.40
N PHE A 697 -12.08 -10.01 -4.66
CA PHE A 697 -12.82 -11.25 -4.42
C PHE A 697 -13.51 -11.77 -5.68
N ILE A 698 -14.12 -10.89 -6.49
CA ILE A 698 -14.71 -11.26 -7.78
C ILE A 698 -13.63 -11.88 -8.69
N LEU A 699 -12.46 -11.24 -8.80
CA LEU A 699 -11.36 -11.76 -9.59
C LEU A 699 -10.83 -13.09 -9.03
N ALA A 700 -10.72 -13.23 -7.71
CA ALA A 700 -10.26 -14.44 -7.03
C ALA A 700 -11.10 -15.68 -7.39
N ARG A 701 -12.42 -15.50 -7.58
CA ARG A 701 -13.34 -16.58 -7.97
C ARG A 701 -13.19 -17.03 -9.42
N GLU A 702 -12.83 -16.11 -10.30
CA GLU A 702 -12.77 -16.39 -11.75
C GLU A 702 -11.36 -16.82 -12.19
N ILE A 703 -10.32 -16.38 -11.47
CA ILE A 703 -8.95 -16.49 -11.97
C ILE A 703 -8.42 -17.92 -12.06
N GLU A 704 -8.82 -18.81 -11.15
CA GLU A 704 -8.39 -20.22 -11.15
C GLU A 704 -8.81 -20.94 -12.44
N ALA A 705 -10.08 -20.74 -12.84
CA ALA A 705 -10.63 -21.31 -14.06
C ALA A 705 -10.01 -20.67 -15.32
N LEU A 706 -9.68 -19.38 -15.27
CA LEU A 706 -9.05 -18.66 -16.38
C LEU A 706 -7.58 -19.06 -16.55
N PHE A 707 -6.82 -19.17 -15.47
CA PHE A 707 -5.42 -19.56 -15.49
C PHE A 707 -5.24 -20.96 -16.06
N SER A 708 -6.15 -21.89 -15.71
CA SER A 708 -6.18 -23.24 -16.28
C SER A 708 -6.45 -23.26 -17.79
N LYS A 709 -7.24 -22.30 -18.30
CA LYS A 709 -7.57 -22.18 -19.74
C LYS A 709 -6.52 -21.39 -20.53
N ILE A 710 -5.86 -20.42 -19.89
CA ILE A 710 -4.93 -19.47 -20.51
C ILE A 710 -3.65 -19.36 -19.67
N PRO A 711 -2.71 -20.31 -19.78
CA PRO A 711 -1.49 -20.28 -18.97
C PRO A 711 -0.59 -19.06 -19.22
N LYS A 712 -0.71 -18.41 -20.39
CA LYS A 712 0.07 -17.22 -20.78
C LYS A 712 -0.58 -15.88 -20.35
N LEU A 713 -1.68 -15.91 -19.60
CA LEU A 713 -2.38 -14.71 -19.15
C LEU A 713 -1.53 -13.94 -18.15
N ARG A 714 -1.37 -12.63 -18.37
CA ARG A 714 -0.58 -11.73 -17.51
C ARG A 714 -1.45 -10.94 -16.53
N LEU A 715 -0.89 -10.54 -15.39
CA LEU A 715 -1.58 -9.77 -14.36
C LEU A 715 -2.04 -8.41 -14.90
N SER A 716 -1.17 -7.76 -15.68
CA SER A 716 -1.52 -6.49 -16.33
C SER A 716 -2.72 -6.61 -17.28
N GLN A 717 -2.90 -7.75 -17.96
CA GLN A 717 -4.03 -8.00 -18.86
C GLN A 717 -5.33 -8.19 -18.10
N ILE A 718 -5.30 -8.85 -16.94
CA ILE A 718 -6.47 -9.08 -16.09
C ILE A 718 -7.03 -7.74 -15.59
N LEU A 719 -6.14 -6.88 -15.09
CA LEU A 719 -6.53 -5.54 -14.62
C LEU A 719 -7.06 -4.67 -15.76
N ASP A 720 -6.38 -4.68 -16.91
CA ASP A 720 -6.82 -3.95 -18.11
C ASP A 720 -8.21 -4.39 -18.58
N LEU A 721 -8.50 -5.70 -18.59
CA LEU A 721 -9.79 -6.23 -19.01
C LEU A 721 -10.92 -5.91 -18.01
N TYR A 722 -10.70 -6.16 -16.72
CA TYR A 722 -11.73 -6.00 -15.68
C TYR A 722 -12.19 -4.54 -15.52
N TYR A 723 -11.24 -3.61 -15.64
CA TYR A 723 -11.47 -2.16 -15.64
C TYR A 723 -11.55 -1.59 -17.07
N SER A 724 -12.16 -2.33 -17.99
CA SER A 724 -12.55 -1.81 -19.30
C SER A 724 -14.05 -2.00 -19.54
N SER A 725 -14.56 -1.43 -20.63
CA SER A 725 -15.93 -1.70 -21.08
C SER A 725 -16.16 -3.18 -21.45
N ARG A 726 -15.08 -3.94 -21.68
CA ARG A 726 -15.09 -5.33 -22.18
C ARG A 726 -15.36 -6.36 -21.08
N GLY A 727 -14.92 -6.09 -19.84
CA GLY A 727 -14.93 -7.04 -18.74
C GLY A 727 -13.91 -8.18 -18.91
N LEU A 728 -13.79 -9.05 -17.91
CA LEU A 728 -12.81 -10.14 -17.86
C LEU A 728 -13.22 -11.28 -18.82
N PHE A 729 -13.00 -11.08 -20.13
CA PHE A 729 -13.49 -11.94 -21.23
C PHE A 729 -15.01 -12.15 -21.27
N ASN A 730 -15.74 -11.52 -20.34
CA ASN A 730 -17.17 -11.56 -20.22
C ASN A 730 -17.66 -10.16 -19.78
N PRO A 731 -18.53 -9.49 -20.56
CA PRO A 731 -19.02 -8.15 -20.22
C PRO A 731 -19.87 -8.10 -18.95
N THR A 732 -20.30 -9.25 -18.40
CA THR A 732 -20.98 -9.29 -17.09
C THR A 732 -20.01 -9.18 -15.92
N ILE A 733 -18.73 -9.54 -16.10
CA ILE A 733 -17.71 -9.56 -15.04
C ILE A 733 -16.82 -8.31 -15.23
N ARG A 734 -17.21 -7.20 -14.59
CA ARG A 734 -16.54 -5.89 -14.71
C ARG A 734 -16.81 -5.02 -13.49
N ALA A 735 -15.92 -4.05 -13.24
CA ALA A 735 -15.99 -3.15 -12.09
C ALA A 735 -17.32 -2.40 -11.92
N CYS A 736 -18.01 -2.02 -12.99
CA CYS A 736 -19.29 -1.32 -12.87
C CYS A 736 -20.49 -2.22 -12.49
N ASN A 737 -20.31 -3.55 -12.49
CA ASN A 737 -21.33 -4.53 -12.09
C ASN A 737 -21.16 -5.00 -10.63
N ARG A 738 -20.30 -4.36 -9.83
CA ARG A 738 -20.01 -4.73 -8.42
C ARG A 738 -21.27 -5.05 -7.62
N LYS A 739 -22.28 -4.18 -7.64
CA LYS A 739 -23.55 -4.37 -6.91
C LYS A 739 -24.23 -5.70 -7.24
N THR A 740 -24.40 -6.00 -8.53
CA THR A 740 -25.02 -7.26 -9.00
C THR A 740 -24.16 -8.49 -8.71
N LEU A 741 -22.82 -8.34 -8.74
CA LEU A 741 -21.90 -9.44 -8.46
C LEU A 741 -21.83 -9.74 -6.96
N PHE A 742 -21.91 -8.70 -6.12
CA PHE A 742 -21.92 -8.79 -4.66
C PHE A 742 -23.17 -9.50 -4.12
N GLU A 743 -24.35 -9.28 -4.72
CA GLU A 743 -25.58 -9.99 -4.36
C GLU A 743 -25.41 -11.52 -4.43
N ASN A 744 -24.65 -12.02 -5.42
CA ASN A 744 -24.38 -13.45 -5.60
C ASN A 744 -23.38 -14.05 -4.59
N ILE A 745 -22.75 -13.22 -3.74
CA ILE A 745 -21.65 -13.58 -2.84
C ILE A 745 -22.07 -13.50 -1.36
N SER A 746 -23.16 -12.79 -1.05
CA SER A 746 -23.48 -12.32 0.30
C SER A 746 -23.74 -13.41 1.36
N SER A 747 -24.07 -14.65 0.99
CA SER A 747 -24.53 -15.68 1.92
C SER A 747 -23.48 -16.22 2.90
N GLN A 748 -22.18 -16.10 2.58
CA GLN A 748 -21.09 -16.67 3.39
C GLN A 748 -20.28 -15.62 4.18
N ILE A 749 -20.58 -14.32 3.98
CA ILE A 749 -19.75 -13.23 4.53
C ILE A 749 -19.73 -13.27 6.06
N SER A 750 -20.88 -13.41 6.71
CA SER A 750 -20.97 -13.34 8.18
C SER A 750 -20.16 -14.45 8.88
N GLU A 751 -20.22 -15.68 8.38
CA GLU A 751 -19.50 -16.83 8.95
C GLU A 751 -17.99 -16.70 8.75
N GLN A 752 -17.57 -16.27 7.56
CA GLN A 752 -16.15 -16.07 7.23
C GLN A 752 -15.57 -14.84 7.95
N THR A 753 -16.37 -13.81 8.18
CA THR A 753 -16.00 -12.65 9.01
C THR A 753 -15.84 -13.02 10.48
N PHE A 754 -16.70 -13.89 11.02
CA PHE A 754 -16.51 -14.42 12.37
C PHE A 754 -15.20 -15.21 12.48
N SER A 755 -14.95 -16.13 11.54
CA SER A 755 -13.71 -16.93 11.50
C SER A 755 -12.46 -16.06 11.35
N ALA A 756 -12.48 -15.04 10.49
CA ALA A 756 -11.39 -14.08 10.35
C ALA A 756 -11.17 -13.23 11.61
N SER A 757 -12.25 -12.89 12.33
CA SER A 757 -12.18 -12.13 13.58
C SER A 757 -11.49 -12.93 14.68
N LEU A 758 -11.72 -14.24 14.79
CA LEU A 758 -11.01 -15.11 15.72
C LEU A 758 -9.50 -15.14 15.44
N VAL A 759 -9.10 -15.23 14.17
CA VAL A 759 -7.68 -15.22 13.76
C VAL A 759 -6.99 -13.88 14.08
N LEU A 760 -7.72 -12.77 13.91
CA LEU A 760 -7.16 -11.43 14.12
C LEU A 760 -7.31 -10.91 15.56
N GLU A 761 -8.10 -11.59 16.41
CA GLU A 761 -8.39 -11.18 17.77
C GLU A 761 -7.10 -10.94 18.57
N GLU A 762 -6.17 -11.90 18.54
CA GLU A 762 -4.89 -11.85 19.27
C GLU A 762 -4.11 -10.53 19.03
N TYR A 763 -4.28 -9.91 17.86
CA TYR A 763 -3.48 -8.76 17.44
C TYR A 763 -4.24 -7.43 17.44
N LEU A 764 -5.56 -7.44 17.22
CA LEU A 764 -6.36 -6.24 16.99
C LEU A 764 -7.37 -5.93 18.11
N HIS A 765 -7.61 -6.85 19.05
CA HIS A 765 -8.64 -6.64 20.06
C HIS A 765 -8.34 -5.44 20.97
N LYS A 766 -9.31 -4.53 21.10
CA LYS A 766 -9.28 -3.45 22.11
C LYS A 766 -9.81 -3.89 23.48
N ALA A 767 -10.59 -4.96 23.48
CA ALA A 767 -11.24 -5.54 24.65
C ALA A 767 -11.48 -7.02 24.40
N THR A 768 -11.67 -7.79 25.46
CA THR A 768 -12.09 -9.19 25.36
C THR A 768 -13.56 -9.25 24.89
N ILE A 769 -13.82 -9.99 23.81
CA ILE A 769 -15.16 -10.17 23.24
C ILE A 769 -15.53 -11.65 23.35
N SER A 770 -16.74 -11.97 23.79
CA SER A 770 -17.21 -13.37 23.79
C SER A 770 -17.57 -13.82 22.37
N ASP A 771 -17.33 -15.09 22.05
CA ASP A 771 -17.61 -15.68 20.74
C ASP A 771 -19.04 -15.35 20.23
N ASP A 772 -20.07 -15.51 21.08
CA ASP A 772 -21.47 -15.15 20.75
C ASP A 772 -21.66 -13.66 20.37
N LYS A 773 -20.91 -12.76 21.01
CA LYS A 773 -20.98 -11.31 20.73
C LYS A 773 -20.25 -10.97 19.45
N MET A 774 -19.15 -11.65 19.18
CA MET A 774 -18.38 -11.50 17.96
C MET A 774 -19.21 -11.96 16.74
N GLU A 775 -19.93 -13.07 16.85
CA GLU A 775 -20.84 -13.54 15.80
C GLU A 775 -21.98 -12.54 15.53
N ASN A 776 -22.56 -11.96 16.59
CA ASN A 776 -23.56 -10.90 16.48
C ASN A 776 -23.00 -9.64 15.79
N PHE A 777 -21.76 -9.26 16.12
CA PHE A 777 -21.10 -8.13 15.46
C PHE A 777 -20.77 -8.43 14.00
N ALA A 778 -20.39 -9.66 13.66
CA ALA A 778 -20.17 -10.09 12.28
C ALA A 778 -21.44 -9.95 11.43
N THR A 779 -22.58 -10.33 11.99
CA THR A 779 -23.89 -10.16 11.33
C THR A 779 -24.19 -8.67 11.08
N GLN A 780 -24.04 -7.83 12.11
CA GLN A 780 -24.32 -6.39 12.01
C GLN A 780 -23.37 -5.67 11.04
N ALA A 781 -22.08 -5.99 11.05
CA ALA A 781 -21.09 -5.40 10.15
C ALA A 781 -21.37 -5.79 8.69
N THR A 782 -21.77 -7.05 8.46
CA THR A 782 -22.19 -7.54 7.13
C THR A 782 -23.43 -6.81 6.62
N GLU A 783 -24.42 -6.55 7.49
CA GLU A 783 -25.60 -5.75 7.13
C GLU A 783 -25.24 -4.31 6.77
N GLN A 784 -24.32 -3.68 7.50
CA GLN A 784 -23.85 -2.33 7.15
C GLN A 784 -23.10 -2.31 5.82
N LEU A 785 -22.26 -3.31 5.54
CA LEU A 785 -21.60 -3.46 4.24
C LEU A 785 -22.63 -3.61 3.11
N ALA A 786 -23.62 -4.48 3.27
CA ALA A 786 -24.68 -4.67 2.27
C ALA A 786 -25.47 -3.37 2.03
N SER A 787 -25.78 -2.62 3.11
CA SER A 787 -26.42 -1.31 3.00
C SER A 787 -25.55 -0.30 2.25
N TYR A 788 -24.23 -0.28 2.51
CA TYR A 788 -23.30 0.61 1.82
C TYR A 788 -23.18 0.28 0.33
N VAL A 789 -23.01 -1.00 -0.03
CA VAL A 789 -22.95 -1.45 -1.43
C VAL A 789 -24.23 -1.07 -2.19
N ASN A 790 -25.39 -1.16 -1.53
CA ASN A 790 -26.65 -0.72 -2.12
C ASN A 790 -26.70 0.79 -2.41
N SER A 791 -26.00 1.60 -1.61
CA SER A 791 -25.92 3.06 -1.76
C SER A 791 -24.88 3.54 -2.77
N MET A 792 -24.08 2.65 -3.38
CA MET A 792 -23.05 2.97 -4.39
C MET A 792 -23.62 3.43 -5.76
N ASP A 793 -24.79 4.08 -5.78
CA ASP A 793 -25.45 4.53 -7.01
C ASP A 793 -24.74 5.73 -7.69
N ASN A 794 -23.74 6.32 -7.01
CA ASN A 794 -22.88 7.39 -7.54
C ASN A 794 -21.77 6.88 -8.48
N ASP A 795 -21.47 5.57 -8.47
CA ASP A 795 -20.48 5.00 -9.37
C ASP A 795 -20.99 5.02 -10.83
N LEU A 796 -20.06 5.15 -11.79
CA LEU A 796 -20.39 5.22 -13.22
C LEU A 796 -21.11 3.93 -13.67
N SER A 797 -22.41 4.05 -13.94
CA SER A 797 -23.21 2.90 -14.36
C SER A 797 -22.80 2.37 -15.73
N CYS A 798 -22.84 1.04 -15.90
CA CYS A 798 -22.46 0.43 -17.16
C CYS A 798 -23.35 0.80 -18.35
N ASN A 799 -24.60 1.23 -18.09
CA ASN A 799 -25.53 1.65 -19.13
C ASN A 799 -25.19 3.05 -19.67
N LYS A 800 -24.64 3.94 -18.83
CA LYS A 800 -24.14 5.25 -19.26
C LYS A 800 -22.83 5.14 -20.06
N THR A 801 -22.08 4.05 -19.89
CA THR A 801 -20.87 3.75 -20.66
C THR A 801 -21.13 2.89 -21.91
N GLY A 802 -22.33 2.35 -22.09
CA GLY A 802 -22.69 1.46 -23.21
C GLY A 802 -22.77 2.12 -24.60
N ASN A 803 -22.58 3.44 -24.71
CA ASN A 803 -22.75 4.20 -25.95
C ASN A 803 -21.47 4.84 -26.51
N PHE A 804 -20.27 4.46 -26.05
CA PHE A 804 -19.01 5.04 -26.55
C PHE A 804 -18.09 4.00 -27.21
N ASP A 805 -17.85 4.24 -28.51
CA ASP A 805 -16.74 3.83 -29.37
C ASP A 805 -16.02 2.54 -28.98
N VAL A 806 -16.49 1.41 -29.51
CA VAL A 806 -15.69 0.17 -29.58
C VAL A 806 -14.58 0.27 -30.63
N THR A 807 -14.07 1.48 -30.86
CA THR A 807 -13.08 1.78 -31.88
C THR A 807 -11.70 1.52 -31.31
N GLN A 808 -11.00 0.50 -31.84
CA GLN A 808 -9.62 0.23 -31.48
C GLN A 808 -8.72 1.26 -32.15
N ILE A 809 -8.08 2.07 -31.29
CA ILE A 809 -7.20 3.17 -31.69
C ILE A 809 -5.73 2.72 -31.71
N ALA A 810 -4.93 3.31 -32.60
CA ALA A 810 -3.49 3.22 -32.60
C ALA A 810 -2.92 4.55 -33.10
N ILE A 811 -2.38 5.36 -32.18
CA ILE A 811 -2.07 6.77 -32.44
C ILE A 811 -0.57 7.04 -32.21
N ASP A 812 0.02 7.84 -33.09
CA ASP A 812 1.33 8.47 -32.91
C ASP A 812 1.11 9.98 -32.67
N LEU A 813 1.09 10.39 -31.40
CA LEU A 813 0.72 11.74 -30.98
C LEU A 813 1.97 12.63 -30.83
N THR A 814 2.11 13.62 -31.70
CA THR A 814 3.16 14.65 -31.58
C THR A 814 2.56 15.91 -30.94
N ILE A 815 3.01 16.27 -29.73
CA ILE A 815 2.52 17.44 -29.00
C ILE A 815 3.55 18.57 -29.12
N ILE A 816 3.13 19.71 -29.67
CA ILE A 816 3.93 20.94 -29.73
C ILE A 816 3.45 21.88 -28.61
N ILE A 817 4.33 22.16 -27.65
CA ILE A 817 3.99 22.92 -26.45
C ILE A 817 4.58 24.33 -26.52
N ASP A 818 3.76 25.34 -26.24
CA ASP A 818 4.24 26.67 -25.90
C ASP A 818 4.78 26.70 -24.46
N ILE A 819 6.10 26.85 -24.30
CA ILE A 819 6.77 26.81 -22.99
C ILE A 819 6.46 28.02 -22.09
N THR A 820 5.67 28.99 -22.56
CA THR A 820 5.15 30.09 -21.74
C THR A 820 3.98 29.68 -20.85
N TRP A 821 3.39 28.50 -21.06
CA TRP A 821 2.40 27.94 -20.12
C TRP A 821 3.00 27.75 -18.73
N SER A 822 2.18 27.94 -17.69
CA SER A 822 2.52 27.47 -16.35
C SER A 822 2.66 25.94 -16.35
N PHE A 823 3.77 25.42 -15.82
CA PHE A 823 4.07 23.99 -15.81
C PHE A 823 2.91 23.16 -15.22
N ASN A 824 2.33 23.59 -14.10
CA ASN A 824 1.25 22.86 -13.43
C ASN A 824 -0.03 22.76 -14.30
N GLU A 825 -0.31 23.78 -15.10
CA GLU A 825 -1.49 23.81 -15.97
C GLU A 825 -1.29 22.90 -17.19
N ILE A 826 -0.17 23.05 -17.90
CA ILE A 826 0.12 22.26 -19.09
C ILE A 826 0.36 20.78 -18.77
N GLN A 827 1.02 20.48 -17.63
CA GLN A 827 1.24 19.12 -17.18
C GLN A 827 -0.10 18.42 -16.92
N SER A 828 -1.06 19.10 -16.29
CA SER A 828 -2.39 18.54 -16.03
C SER A 828 -3.19 18.28 -17.31
N ILE A 829 -3.10 19.18 -18.30
CA ILE A 829 -3.76 19.00 -19.60
C ILE A 829 -3.20 17.78 -20.33
N ILE A 830 -1.87 17.70 -20.45
CA ILE A 830 -1.20 16.62 -21.17
C ILE A 830 -1.40 15.28 -20.44
N ALA A 831 -1.29 15.26 -19.10
CA ALA A 831 -1.55 14.08 -18.30
C ALA A 831 -2.94 13.48 -18.60
N ASN A 832 -3.98 14.31 -18.61
CA ASN A 832 -5.33 13.82 -18.90
C ASN A 832 -5.49 13.32 -20.35
N ILE A 833 -4.86 13.99 -21.31
CA ILE A 833 -4.89 13.56 -22.72
C ILE A 833 -4.21 12.20 -22.87
N LEU A 834 -3.00 12.04 -22.34
CA LEU A 834 -2.23 10.80 -22.46
C LEU A 834 -2.88 9.63 -21.71
N ASP A 835 -3.41 9.86 -20.50
CA ASP A 835 -4.12 8.84 -19.71
C ASP A 835 -5.39 8.32 -20.44
N LYS A 836 -6.16 9.22 -21.09
CA LYS A 836 -7.41 8.84 -21.78
C LYS A 836 -7.23 8.32 -23.20
N ILE A 837 -6.09 8.60 -23.84
CA ILE A 837 -5.69 8.00 -25.13
C ILE A 837 -5.18 6.57 -24.94
N ASP A 838 -4.83 6.17 -23.70
CA ASP A 838 -4.28 4.84 -23.39
C ASP A 838 -2.96 4.58 -24.15
N ILE A 839 -1.91 5.30 -23.73
CA ILE A 839 -0.53 5.10 -24.22
C ILE A 839 -0.01 3.74 -23.73
N ASN A 840 0.34 2.87 -24.68
CA ASN A 840 0.86 1.53 -24.39
C ASN A 840 1.67 0.96 -25.57
N GLN A 841 2.44 -0.09 -25.29
CA GLN A 841 3.33 -0.71 -26.26
C GLN A 841 2.65 -1.27 -27.52
N TYR A 842 1.37 -1.62 -27.44
CA TYR A 842 0.66 -2.29 -28.55
C TYR A 842 0.10 -1.29 -29.56
N ASN A 843 -0.43 -0.15 -29.09
CA ASN A 843 -1.28 0.69 -29.91
C ASN A 843 -0.74 2.12 -30.07
N SER A 844 -0.48 2.83 -28.97
CA SER A 844 -0.32 4.29 -28.98
C SER A 844 1.01 4.76 -28.39
N GLN A 845 1.60 5.77 -29.00
CA GLN A 845 2.86 6.40 -28.59
C GLN A 845 2.74 7.93 -28.67
N PHE A 846 3.65 8.65 -28.01
CA PHE A 846 3.68 10.10 -28.07
C PHE A 846 5.10 10.67 -28.11
N THR A 847 5.21 11.90 -28.61
CA THR A 847 6.44 12.71 -28.67
C THR A 847 6.10 14.14 -28.23
N ILE A 848 6.96 14.78 -27.44
CA ILE A 848 6.76 16.19 -27.03
C ILE A 848 7.87 17.07 -27.61
N ILE A 849 7.48 18.17 -28.25
CA ILE A 849 8.35 19.10 -28.97
C ILE A 849 8.16 20.52 -28.42
N ASN A 850 9.27 21.26 -28.33
CA ASN A 850 9.28 22.67 -27.95
C ASN A 850 8.76 23.56 -29.08
N GLY A 851 7.74 24.37 -28.80
CA GLY A 851 7.13 25.30 -29.74
C GLY A 851 7.96 26.54 -30.10
N HIS A 852 9.14 26.74 -29.53
CA HIS A 852 10.06 27.84 -29.87
C HIS A 852 11.06 27.48 -30.99
N ASP A 853 11.73 26.34 -30.86
CA ASP A 853 12.83 25.94 -31.75
C ASP A 853 12.58 24.59 -32.46
N GLY A 854 11.48 23.91 -32.12
CA GLY A 854 11.14 22.58 -32.61
C GLY A 854 12.06 21.46 -32.10
N SER A 855 12.80 21.69 -31.01
CA SER A 855 13.61 20.66 -30.35
C SER A 855 12.72 19.63 -29.63
N ILE A 856 13.15 18.37 -29.61
CA ILE A 856 12.42 17.29 -28.93
C ILE A 856 12.68 17.40 -27.42
N ILE A 857 11.61 17.59 -26.64
CA ILE A 857 11.63 17.63 -25.17
C ILE A 857 11.58 16.21 -24.61
N LEU A 858 10.64 15.40 -25.12
CA LEU A 858 10.53 13.98 -24.79
C LEU A 858 10.51 13.19 -26.10
N ASN A 859 11.45 12.26 -26.21
CA ASN A 859 11.56 11.35 -27.34
C ASN A 859 10.30 10.49 -27.47
N THR A 860 10.10 9.93 -28.66
CA THR A 860 8.96 9.03 -28.92
C THR A 860 8.99 7.86 -27.94
N THR A 861 7.92 7.73 -27.16
CA THR A 861 7.76 6.66 -26.18
C THR A 861 6.34 6.09 -26.20
N ASN A 862 6.24 4.81 -25.84
CA ASN A 862 5.00 4.05 -25.69
C ASN A 862 4.65 3.79 -24.20
N SER A 863 5.37 4.43 -23.27
CA SER A 863 5.17 4.30 -21.83
C SER A 863 4.71 5.61 -21.22
N ILE A 864 3.60 5.56 -20.45
CA ILE A 864 3.12 6.72 -19.69
C ILE A 864 4.08 7.10 -18.54
N LEU A 865 4.95 6.17 -18.11
CA LEU A 865 5.89 6.39 -17.02
C LEU A 865 6.90 7.50 -17.34
N ASP A 866 7.33 7.59 -18.61
CA ASP A 866 8.29 8.61 -19.06
C ASP A 866 7.72 10.04 -18.93
N PHE A 867 6.42 10.21 -19.12
CA PHE A 867 5.75 11.48 -18.84
C PHE A 867 5.61 11.74 -17.34
N GLY A 868 5.37 10.71 -16.53
CA GLY A 868 5.33 10.83 -15.08
C GLY A 868 6.66 11.28 -14.45
N LEU A 869 7.80 10.94 -15.09
CA LEU A 869 9.14 11.38 -14.71
C LEU A 869 9.50 12.78 -15.22
N TYR A 870 8.65 13.39 -16.06
CA TYR A 870 8.87 14.73 -16.59
C TYR A 870 8.67 15.79 -15.50
N ASN A 871 9.78 16.38 -15.06
CA ASN A 871 9.81 17.32 -13.94
C ASN A 871 9.88 18.79 -14.40
N ILE A 872 9.65 19.70 -13.45
CA ILE A 872 9.72 21.14 -13.69
C ILE A 872 11.11 21.60 -14.13
N ASN A 873 12.18 20.93 -13.69
CA ASN A 873 13.57 21.29 -14.05
C ASN A 873 13.85 21.05 -15.53
N ASN A 874 13.33 19.95 -16.09
CA ASN A 874 13.41 19.66 -17.53
C ASN A 874 12.60 20.69 -18.32
N TYR A 875 11.47 21.15 -17.78
CA TYR A 875 10.67 22.20 -18.40
C TYR A 875 11.39 23.57 -18.37
N THR A 876 11.93 23.98 -17.21
CA THR A 876 12.57 25.30 -17.03
C THR A 876 13.95 25.41 -17.69
N ASN A 877 14.75 24.34 -17.73
CA ASN A 877 16.01 24.34 -18.48
C ASN A 877 15.78 24.56 -19.99
N ASN A 878 14.62 24.18 -20.51
CA ASN A 878 14.24 24.48 -21.89
C ASN A 878 13.72 25.92 -22.06
N VAL A 879 13.18 26.55 -21.00
CA VAL A 879 12.74 27.96 -21.01
C VAL A 879 13.91 28.93 -21.12
N THR A 880 15.09 28.59 -20.59
CA THR A 880 16.28 29.46 -20.69
C THR A 880 16.82 29.63 -22.12
N ASN A 881 16.41 28.77 -23.07
CA ASN A 881 16.85 28.80 -24.47
C ASN A 881 15.93 29.62 -25.41
N GLY A 882 14.92 30.30 -24.85
CA GLY A 882 14.05 31.24 -25.57
C GLY A 882 12.64 31.27 -24.98
N ILE A 883 12.03 32.45 -24.87
CA ILE A 883 10.76 32.65 -24.13
C ILE A 883 9.54 32.73 -25.07
N ASN A 884 9.74 32.77 -26.39
CA ASN A 884 8.66 33.06 -27.33
C ASN A 884 8.18 31.78 -28.06
N PHE A 885 6.90 31.71 -28.38
CA PHE A 885 6.36 30.69 -29.27
C PHE A 885 6.65 31.06 -30.74
N ASP A 886 7.19 30.14 -31.52
CA ASP A 886 7.53 30.33 -32.94
C ASP A 886 7.01 29.13 -33.75
N LEU A 887 5.77 29.29 -34.22
CA LEU A 887 5.07 28.27 -34.98
C LEU A 887 5.74 27.98 -36.35
N PRO A 888 6.21 28.98 -37.14
CA PRO A 888 6.96 28.73 -38.36
C PRO A 888 8.15 27.78 -38.18
N LYS A 889 9.03 28.04 -37.21
CA LYS A 889 10.19 27.16 -36.94
C LYS A 889 9.76 25.78 -36.47
N SER A 890 8.73 25.71 -35.63
CA SER A 890 8.16 24.45 -35.17
C SER A 890 7.63 23.62 -36.33
N PHE A 891 7.00 24.25 -37.33
CA PHE A 891 6.55 23.57 -38.56
C PHE A 891 7.70 23.09 -39.43
N ASP A 892 8.77 23.87 -39.60
CA ASP A 892 9.94 23.43 -40.36
C ASP A 892 10.56 22.15 -39.76
N LYS A 893 10.66 22.10 -38.42
CA LYS A 893 11.15 20.92 -37.70
C LYS A 893 10.17 19.76 -37.74
N LEU A 894 8.87 20.02 -37.57
CA LEU A 894 7.84 19.01 -37.69
C LEU A 894 7.85 18.37 -39.08
N TRP A 895 8.03 19.16 -40.14
CA TRP A 895 8.11 18.66 -41.51
C TRP A 895 9.31 17.73 -41.70
N VAL A 896 10.48 18.10 -41.19
CA VAL A 896 11.68 17.24 -41.20
C VAL A 896 11.42 15.93 -40.43
N LEU A 897 10.78 16.02 -39.26
CA LEU A 897 10.44 14.85 -38.46
C LEU A 897 9.47 13.92 -39.19
N GLN A 898 8.43 14.46 -39.84
CA GLN A 898 7.46 13.67 -40.60
C GLN A 898 8.06 13.01 -41.84
N LYS A 899 8.95 13.71 -42.56
CA LYS A 899 9.71 13.12 -43.66
C LYS A 899 10.58 11.97 -43.19
N LYS A 900 11.26 12.16 -42.06
CA LYS A 900 12.03 11.09 -41.42
C LYS A 900 11.14 9.90 -41.07
N LYS A 901 10.00 10.12 -40.41
CA LYS A 901 9.01 9.06 -40.11
C LYS A 901 8.57 8.31 -41.37
N LEU A 902 8.25 9.02 -42.45
CA LEU A 902 7.86 8.42 -43.73
C LEU A 902 9.00 7.60 -44.37
N ASN A 903 10.24 8.06 -44.28
CA ASN A 903 11.40 7.29 -44.73
C ASN A 903 11.65 6.04 -43.87
N ASP A 904 11.52 6.15 -42.56
CA ASP A 904 11.71 5.03 -41.62
C ASP A 904 10.65 3.94 -41.88
N THR A 905 9.42 4.31 -42.26
CA THR A 905 8.34 3.36 -42.62
C THR A 905 8.64 2.52 -43.87
N ARG A 906 9.70 2.83 -44.65
CA ARG A 906 10.10 1.99 -45.79
C ARG A 906 10.48 0.57 -45.40
N TYR A 907 11.03 0.41 -44.20
CA TYR A 907 11.53 -0.87 -43.70
C TYR A 907 10.56 -1.53 -42.72
N ASP A 908 9.38 -0.93 -42.52
CA ASP A 908 8.39 -1.37 -41.55
C ASP A 908 7.24 -2.15 -42.21
N LEU A 909 6.22 -2.44 -41.42
CA LEU A 909 4.98 -3.08 -41.82
C LEU A 909 4.15 -2.18 -42.76
N GLY A 910 3.29 -2.83 -43.56
CA GLY A 910 2.35 -2.19 -44.49
C GLY A 910 1.26 -1.30 -43.87
N ASN A 911 1.31 -1.04 -42.56
CA ASN A 911 0.40 -0.17 -41.84
C ASN A 911 1.16 0.78 -40.94
N VAL A 912 0.56 1.95 -40.65
CA VAL A 912 1.11 2.88 -39.69
C VAL A 912 0.01 3.42 -38.77
N LYS A 913 0.39 3.69 -37.53
CA LYS A 913 -0.43 4.41 -36.54
C LYS A 913 -0.95 5.74 -37.12
N SER A 914 -2.10 6.20 -36.62
CA SER A 914 -2.67 7.51 -36.95
C SER A 914 -1.71 8.63 -36.56
N ASP A 915 -1.26 9.46 -37.50
CA ASP A 915 -0.36 10.58 -37.23
C ASP A 915 -1.15 11.81 -36.82
N VAL A 916 -1.03 12.17 -35.54
CA VAL A 916 -1.81 13.24 -34.93
C VAL A 916 -0.85 14.26 -34.35
N VAL A 917 -0.99 15.51 -34.76
CA VAL A 917 -0.20 16.62 -34.21
C VAL A 917 -1.12 17.53 -33.42
N LEU A 918 -0.83 17.71 -32.13
CA LEU A 918 -1.55 18.60 -31.24
C LEU A 918 -0.67 19.80 -30.89
N ILE A 919 -1.13 21.01 -31.24
CA ILE A 919 -0.43 22.25 -30.97
C ILE A 919 -1.14 22.97 -29.82
N ILE A 920 -0.42 23.31 -28.76
CA ILE A 920 -0.98 23.92 -27.55
C ILE A 920 -0.37 25.33 -27.32
N PRO A 921 -0.80 26.36 -28.08
CA PRO A 921 -0.30 27.72 -27.91
C PRO A 921 -0.92 28.42 -26.69
N TYR A 922 -0.11 29.16 -25.94
CA TYR A 922 -0.57 30.06 -24.86
C TYR A 922 -0.66 31.50 -25.36
N THR A 923 0.39 31.96 -26.04
CA THR A 923 0.45 33.32 -26.57
C THR A 923 -0.45 33.50 -27.78
N SER A 924 -1.02 34.70 -27.91
CA SER A 924 -2.17 34.93 -28.78
C SER A 924 -1.83 35.64 -30.11
N SER A 925 -0.58 36.05 -30.34
CA SER A 925 -0.19 36.85 -31.50
C SER A 925 0.82 36.13 -32.41
N ILE A 926 0.38 35.76 -33.61
CA ILE A 926 1.24 35.40 -34.75
C ILE A 926 1.22 36.59 -35.72
N SER A 927 2.36 36.95 -36.30
CA SER A 927 2.43 38.02 -37.30
C SER A 927 1.71 37.61 -38.59
N SER A 928 1.20 38.56 -39.38
CA SER A 928 0.51 38.24 -40.63
C SER A 928 1.42 37.51 -41.64
N SER A 929 2.71 37.81 -41.66
CA SER A 929 3.69 37.13 -42.51
C SER A 929 3.93 35.68 -42.07
N ASP A 930 4.03 35.44 -40.76
CA ASP A 930 4.24 34.10 -40.21
C ASP A 930 3.01 33.22 -40.43
N LYS A 931 1.82 33.81 -40.35
CA LYS A 931 0.56 33.12 -40.63
C LYS A 931 0.48 32.64 -42.08
N GLU A 932 0.81 33.49 -43.05
CA GLU A 932 0.84 33.10 -44.46
C GLU A 932 1.88 32.01 -44.72
N TYR A 933 3.07 32.12 -44.12
CA TYR A 933 4.10 31.07 -44.19
C TYR A 933 3.58 29.74 -43.63
N CYS A 934 2.93 29.74 -42.48
CA CYS A 934 2.33 28.53 -41.89
C CYS A 934 1.26 27.91 -42.81
N ILE A 935 0.40 28.72 -43.43
CA ILE A 935 -0.60 28.23 -44.40
C ILE A 935 0.09 27.54 -45.57
N GLN A 936 1.15 28.14 -46.11
CA GLN A 936 1.92 27.56 -47.20
C GLN A 936 2.62 26.26 -46.79
N GLN A 937 3.20 26.20 -45.59
CA GLN A 937 3.81 24.98 -45.07
C GLN A 937 2.79 23.86 -44.85
N ILE A 938 1.61 24.16 -44.31
CA ILE A 938 0.53 23.18 -44.15
C ILE A 938 0.08 22.64 -45.52
N LYS A 939 0.00 23.49 -46.56
CA LYS A 939 -0.30 23.04 -47.93
C LYS A 939 0.78 22.08 -48.45
N ASN A 940 2.05 22.43 -48.30
CA ASN A 940 3.18 21.56 -48.69
C ASN A 940 3.15 20.22 -47.94
N MET A 941 2.88 20.25 -46.64
CA MET A 941 2.75 19.05 -45.80
C MET A 941 1.56 18.21 -46.25
N ARG A 942 0.41 18.79 -46.62
CA ARG A 942 -0.73 18.02 -47.15
C ARG A 942 -0.43 17.33 -48.48
N GLU A 943 0.50 17.84 -49.27
CA GLU A 943 0.91 17.20 -50.54
C GLU A 943 1.95 16.08 -50.34
N GLN A 944 2.86 16.25 -49.38
CA GLN A 944 3.99 15.33 -49.15
C GLN A 944 3.80 14.36 -47.99
N VAL A 945 2.97 14.69 -47.00
CA VAL A 945 2.64 13.85 -45.84
C VAL A 945 1.14 14.04 -45.54
N PRO A 946 0.25 13.59 -46.45
CA PRO A 946 -1.17 13.91 -46.42
C PRO A 946 -1.95 13.32 -45.24
N ASP A 947 -1.37 12.33 -44.56
CA ASP A 947 -2.08 11.56 -43.54
C ASP A 947 -1.96 12.14 -42.13
N THR A 948 -1.21 13.24 -41.98
CA THR A 948 -1.10 13.97 -40.71
C THR A 948 -2.36 14.77 -40.42
N THR A 949 -2.99 14.51 -39.26
CA THR A 949 -4.11 15.34 -38.76
C THR A 949 -3.62 16.36 -37.73
N LEU A 950 -3.85 17.65 -38.01
CA LEU A 950 -3.48 18.74 -37.11
C LEU A 950 -4.67 19.16 -36.22
N PHE A 951 -4.41 19.33 -34.93
CA PHE A 951 -5.32 19.89 -33.92
C PHE A 951 -4.66 21.06 -33.20
N ILE A 952 -5.46 22.07 -32.84
CA ILE A 952 -5.01 23.21 -32.01
C ILE A 952 -5.88 23.29 -30.77
N LEU A 953 -5.23 23.29 -29.60
CA LEU A 953 -5.82 23.57 -28.30
C LEU A 953 -5.27 24.90 -27.78
N THR A 954 -6.01 25.99 -27.99
CA THR A 954 -5.53 27.35 -27.68
C THR A 954 -6.13 27.89 -26.39
N TYR A 955 -5.38 28.78 -25.72
CA TYR A 955 -5.93 29.65 -24.69
C TYR A 955 -6.63 30.87 -25.32
N GLY A 956 -7.88 31.13 -24.94
CA GLY A 956 -8.66 32.26 -25.48
C GLY A 956 -9.44 31.95 -26.76
N SER A 957 -9.64 32.94 -27.64
CA SER A 957 -10.51 32.78 -28.83
C SER A 957 -9.89 31.88 -29.92
N ILE A 958 -10.73 31.03 -30.53
CA ILE A 958 -10.38 30.16 -31.66
C ILE A 958 -10.28 30.91 -33.00
N ASP A 959 -10.85 32.12 -33.11
CA ASP A 959 -11.02 32.84 -34.39
C ASP A 959 -9.70 33.14 -35.12
N ARG A 960 -8.59 33.17 -34.38
CA ARG A 960 -7.26 33.46 -34.94
C ARG A 960 -6.67 32.29 -35.73
N TRP A 961 -7.13 31.08 -35.42
CA TRP A 961 -6.62 29.81 -35.91
C TRP A 961 -7.49 29.18 -37.01
N THR A 962 -8.68 29.73 -37.26
CA THR A 962 -9.65 29.23 -38.26
C THR A 962 -9.12 29.21 -39.69
N ASP A 963 -8.16 30.09 -39.98
CA ASP A 963 -7.54 30.17 -41.30
C ASP A 963 -6.46 29.08 -41.52
N LEU A 964 -5.93 28.50 -40.44
CA LEU A 964 -4.91 27.44 -40.51
C LEU A 964 -5.55 26.05 -40.63
N ILE A 965 -6.59 25.79 -39.84
CA ILE A 965 -7.21 24.47 -39.69
C ILE A 965 -8.74 24.60 -39.64
N SER A 966 -9.44 23.56 -40.12
CA SER A 966 -10.90 23.44 -39.99
C SER A 966 -11.38 23.69 -38.56
N SER A 967 -12.52 24.38 -38.43
CA SER A 967 -13.19 24.68 -37.16
C SER A 967 -13.48 23.44 -36.31
N THR A 968 -13.63 22.26 -36.93
CA THR A 968 -13.87 20.98 -36.25
C THR A 968 -12.67 20.45 -35.47
N ASN A 969 -11.46 20.96 -35.75
CA ASN A 969 -10.21 20.55 -35.11
C ASN A 969 -9.62 21.65 -34.21
N LEU A 970 -10.39 22.70 -33.92
CA LEU A 970 -10.00 23.80 -33.04
C LEU A 970 -10.71 23.69 -31.69
N PHE A 971 -9.94 23.83 -30.62
CA PHE A 971 -10.43 23.69 -29.25
C PHE A 971 -9.91 24.85 -28.40
N THR A 972 -10.74 25.35 -27.49
CA THR A 972 -10.40 26.46 -26.59
C THR A 972 -10.54 26.08 -25.13
N VAL A 973 -9.54 26.46 -24.35
CA VAL A 973 -9.54 26.35 -22.89
C VAL A 973 -9.82 27.73 -22.30
N GLN A 974 -10.82 27.83 -21.43
CA GLN A 974 -11.13 29.03 -20.64
C GLN A 974 -10.75 28.79 -19.18
N THR A 975 -10.03 29.73 -18.57
CA THR A 975 -9.60 29.70 -17.17
C THR A 975 -10.75 30.05 -16.23
N THR A 976 -11.58 29.07 -15.88
CA THR A 976 -12.29 29.12 -14.60
C THR A 976 -11.42 28.42 -13.56
N ALA A 977 -11.17 29.06 -12.41
CA ALA A 977 -10.34 28.52 -11.35
C ALA A 977 -10.84 27.13 -10.88
N GLY A 978 -10.18 26.06 -11.32
CA GLY A 978 -10.52 24.67 -11.04
C GLY A 978 -10.06 23.73 -12.14
N ASP A 979 -9.32 22.68 -11.76
CA ASP A 979 -8.85 21.51 -12.53
C ASP A 979 -9.03 21.55 -14.07
N ILE A 980 -8.26 22.41 -14.75
CA ILE A 980 -8.31 22.67 -16.20
C ILE A 980 -8.24 21.36 -17.01
N GLY A 981 -7.50 20.38 -16.48
CA GLY A 981 -7.30 19.07 -17.10
C GLY A 981 -8.59 18.32 -17.42
N ASN A 982 -9.67 18.48 -16.66
CA ASN A 982 -10.92 17.71 -16.86
C ASN A 982 -12.04 18.50 -17.57
N SER A 983 -11.69 19.54 -18.32
CA SER A 983 -12.66 20.35 -19.07
C SER A 983 -13.44 19.51 -20.09
N ALA A 984 -14.73 19.82 -20.27
CA ALA A 984 -15.56 19.23 -21.33
C ALA A 984 -14.95 19.41 -22.73
N THR A 985 -14.15 20.46 -22.95
CA THR A 985 -13.40 20.67 -24.19
C THR A 985 -12.35 19.58 -24.41
N ILE A 986 -11.59 19.21 -23.38
CA ILE A 986 -10.53 18.20 -23.47
C ILE A 986 -11.16 16.82 -23.77
N THR A 987 -12.31 16.53 -23.15
CA THR A 987 -13.07 15.30 -23.47
C THR A 987 -13.50 15.25 -24.94
N LYS A 988 -13.97 16.38 -25.50
CA LYS A 988 -14.31 16.49 -26.93
C LYS A 988 -13.09 16.32 -27.84
N LEU A 989 -11.94 16.93 -27.47
CA LEU A 989 -10.68 16.76 -28.19
C LEU A 989 -10.27 15.28 -28.22
N ILE A 990 -10.28 14.60 -27.07
CA ILE A 990 -9.93 13.18 -26.97
C ILE A 990 -10.86 12.33 -27.84
N SER A 991 -12.18 12.56 -27.79
CA SER A 991 -13.14 11.86 -28.65
C SER A 991 -12.84 12.08 -30.14
N ARG A 992 -12.48 13.31 -30.53
CA ARG A 992 -12.11 13.63 -31.92
C ARG A 992 -10.80 12.97 -32.36
N ILE A 993 -9.80 12.91 -31.47
CA ILE A 993 -8.53 12.20 -31.70
C ILE A 993 -8.79 10.70 -31.91
N LYS A 994 -9.68 10.08 -31.11
CA LYS A 994 -10.05 8.66 -31.24
C LYS A 994 -10.73 8.31 -32.56
N GLN A 995 -11.31 9.30 -33.25
CA GLN A 995 -11.94 9.12 -34.56
C GLN A 995 -10.96 9.21 -35.74
N VAL A 996 -9.66 9.51 -35.52
CA VAL A 996 -8.68 9.60 -36.59
C VAL A 996 -8.30 8.18 -37.06
N PRO A 997 -8.57 7.82 -38.33
CA PRO A 997 -8.34 6.46 -38.84
C PRO A 997 -6.85 6.13 -38.93
N GLN A 998 -6.52 4.86 -38.73
CA GLN A 998 -5.18 4.31 -38.95
C GLN A 998 -4.80 4.37 -40.42
N ARG A 999 -3.50 4.36 -40.73
CA ARG A 999 -3.01 4.60 -42.09
C ARG A 999 -2.67 3.29 -42.78
N LEU A 1000 -3.19 3.11 -43.98
CA LEU A 1000 -2.71 2.12 -44.94
C LEU A 1000 -1.78 2.87 -45.91
N ILE A 1001 -0.52 2.46 -45.93
CA ILE A 1001 0.50 3.13 -46.74
C ILE A 1001 1.09 2.15 -47.74
N ASN A 1002 1.68 2.70 -48.80
CA ASN A 1002 2.63 1.94 -49.59
C ASN A 1002 4.04 2.13 -49.00
N THR A 1003 4.59 1.10 -48.34
CA THR A 1003 5.93 1.19 -47.69
C THR A 1003 7.05 1.54 -48.67
N GLN A 1004 6.86 1.32 -49.97
CA GLN A 1004 7.89 1.66 -50.95
C GLN A 1004 7.99 3.17 -51.19
N CYS A 1005 6.97 3.94 -50.81
CA CYS A 1005 6.99 5.39 -50.90
C CYS A 1005 7.63 5.96 -49.63
N GLY A 1006 8.88 6.45 -49.73
CA GLY A 1006 9.43 7.32 -48.69
C GLY A 1006 9.26 8.79 -49.03
N GLU A 1007 10.13 9.64 -48.48
CA GLU A 1007 10.00 11.10 -48.53
C GLU A 1007 9.94 11.68 -49.95
N ASN A 1008 10.57 10.99 -50.92
CA ASN A 1008 10.66 11.42 -52.32
C ASN A 1008 9.58 10.79 -53.21
N TYR A 1009 8.70 9.95 -52.66
CA TYR A 1009 7.68 9.21 -53.40
C TYR A 1009 8.23 8.38 -54.57
N VAL A 1010 9.47 7.90 -54.47
CA VAL A 1010 10.06 6.97 -55.44
C VAL A 1010 9.88 5.54 -54.94
N SER A 1011 9.21 4.71 -55.75
CA SER A 1011 8.99 3.30 -55.47
C SER A 1011 10.28 2.47 -55.61
N VAL A 1012 10.52 1.57 -54.65
CA VAL A 1012 11.70 0.69 -54.60
C VAL A 1012 11.31 -0.80 -54.70
N GLY A 1013 10.04 -1.12 -54.94
CA GLY A 1013 9.60 -2.52 -55.07
C GLY A 1013 8.10 -2.73 -54.86
N LYS A 1014 7.75 -3.86 -54.23
CA LYS A 1014 6.38 -4.18 -53.80
C LYS A 1014 6.13 -3.75 -52.36
N SER A 1015 4.91 -3.32 -52.07
CA SER A 1015 4.52 -2.96 -50.70
C SER A 1015 4.52 -4.15 -49.75
N ASN A 1016 4.91 -3.93 -48.50
CA ASN A 1016 4.90 -4.99 -47.49
C ASN A 1016 3.46 -5.27 -47.03
N SER A 1017 3.13 -6.53 -46.80
CA SER A 1017 1.90 -6.91 -46.07
C SER A 1017 2.09 -6.73 -44.56
N PHE A 1018 0.99 -6.72 -43.80
CA PHE A 1018 1.06 -6.71 -42.35
C PHE A 1018 0.00 -7.60 -41.71
N ILE A 1019 0.30 -8.06 -40.50
CA ILE A 1019 -0.62 -8.78 -39.62
C ILE A 1019 -1.08 -7.80 -38.56
N ASN A 1020 -2.38 -7.78 -38.28
CA ASN A 1020 -2.93 -7.03 -37.15
C ASN A 1020 -3.98 -7.87 -36.41
N TYR A 1021 -4.31 -7.41 -35.21
CA TYR A 1021 -5.22 -8.08 -34.29
C TYR A 1021 -6.35 -7.14 -33.91
N ILE A 1022 -7.58 -7.62 -34.04
CA ILE A 1022 -8.79 -6.87 -33.67
C ILE A 1022 -9.48 -7.55 -32.48
N GLU A 1023 -9.87 -6.75 -31.51
CA GLU A 1023 -10.61 -7.26 -30.35
C GLU A 1023 -12.06 -7.63 -30.72
N PRO A 1024 -12.67 -8.63 -30.08
CA PRO A 1024 -14.08 -8.96 -30.30
C PRO A 1024 -15.01 -7.78 -29.97
N ASN A 1025 -16.11 -7.67 -30.72
CA ASN A 1025 -17.08 -6.56 -30.67
C ASN A 1025 -16.51 -5.18 -30.99
N SER A 1026 -15.24 -5.10 -31.43
CA SER A 1026 -14.57 -3.84 -31.75
C SER A 1026 -14.49 -3.56 -33.25
N VAL A 1027 -14.14 -2.32 -33.57
CA VAL A 1027 -14.05 -1.79 -34.93
C VAL A 1027 -12.71 -1.07 -35.10
N VAL A 1028 -12.06 -1.28 -36.24
CA VAL A 1028 -10.86 -0.55 -36.64
C VAL A 1028 -11.15 0.23 -37.91
N PHE A 1029 -10.80 1.51 -37.91
CA PHE A 1029 -10.89 2.38 -39.08
C PHE A 1029 -9.52 2.54 -39.72
N TYR A 1030 -9.49 2.38 -41.03
CA TYR A 1030 -8.32 2.57 -41.88
C TYR A 1030 -8.61 3.61 -42.97
N ARG A 1031 -7.57 4.33 -43.37
CA ARG A 1031 -7.59 5.27 -44.48
C ARG A 1031 -6.34 5.10 -45.32
N MET A 1032 -6.51 5.04 -46.64
CA MET A 1032 -5.44 5.10 -47.62
C MET A 1032 -5.55 6.39 -48.44
N HIS A 1033 -4.46 7.16 -48.51
CA HIS A 1033 -4.41 8.36 -49.34
C HIS A 1033 -4.30 8.05 -50.83
N PRO A 1034 -4.89 8.87 -51.73
CA PRO A 1034 -4.67 8.78 -53.18
C PRO A 1034 -3.20 8.77 -53.62
N ASN A 1035 -2.28 9.32 -52.82
CA ASN A 1035 -0.83 9.28 -53.11
C ASN A 1035 -0.29 7.85 -53.30
N TYR A 1036 -1.01 6.83 -52.83
CA TYR A 1036 -0.60 5.44 -52.92
C TYR A 1036 -1.30 4.64 -54.04
N PHE A 1037 -2.29 5.21 -54.74
CA PHE A 1037 -3.07 4.49 -55.77
C PHE A 1037 -3.55 5.35 -56.95
N PHE A 1038 -3.28 6.66 -56.94
CA PHE A 1038 -3.64 7.55 -58.04
C PHE A 1038 -2.74 7.31 -59.25
N SER A 1039 -3.35 7.01 -60.39
CA SER A 1039 -2.68 6.90 -61.68
C SER A 1039 -3.50 7.61 -62.75
N THR A 1040 -2.81 8.19 -63.74
CA THR A 1040 -3.43 8.78 -64.93
C THR A 1040 -3.81 7.74 -65.99
N GLU A 1041 -3.38 6.48 -65.82
CA GLU A 1041 -3.74 5.37 -66.68
C GLU A 1041 -5.14 4.85 -66.33
N SER A 1042 -6.05 4.85 -67.30
CA SER A 1042 -7.46 4.41 -67.11
C SER A 1042 -7.60 2.96 -66.66
N ASP A 1043 -6.61 2.12 -66.96
CA ASP A 1043 -6.63 0.68 -66.69
C ASP A 1043 -6.00 0.33 -65.32
N HIS A 1044 -5.50 1.33 -64.59
CA HIS A 1044 -4.86 1.10 -63.30
C HIS A 1044 -5.90 0.80 -62.20
N VAL A 1045 -5.79 -0.40 -61.62
CA VAL A 1045 -6.62 -0.85 -60.49
C VAL A 1045 -5.71 -1.39 -59.39
N SER A 1046 -5.78 -0.74 -58.23
CA SER A 1046 -5.12 -1.21 -57.01
C SER A 1046 -6.00 -2.22 -56.27
N LYS A 1047 -5.37 -3.17 -55.59
CA LYS A 1047 -6.07 -4.21 -54.83
C LYS A 1047 -5.58 -4.31 -53.41
N ILE A 1048 -6.51 -4.48 -52.48
CA ILE A 1048 -6.26 -4.83 -51.08
C ILE A 1048 -6.90 -6.19 -50.82
N THR A 1049 -6.11 -7.17 -50.38
CA THR A 1049 -6.60 -8.49 -49.99
C THR A 1049 -6.50 -8.67 -48.49
N ILE A 1050 -7.64 -8.96 -47.85
CA ILE A 1050 -7.77 -9.15 -46.41
C ILE A 1050 -8.07 -10.63 -46.15
N HIS A 1051 -7.23 -11.27 -45.36
CA HIS A 1051 -7.38 -12.66 -44.93
C HIS A 1051 -7.62 -12.71 -43.43
N SER A 1052 -8.58 -13.51 -42.96
CA SER A 1052 -8.79 -13.74 -41.53
C SER A 1052 -9.14 -15.19 -41.24
N ASP A 1053 -8.65 -15.67 -40.09
CA ASP A 1053 -8.87 -17.02 -39.58
C ASP A 1053 -10.19 -17.14 -38.78
N ASP A 1054 -10.98 -16.07 -38.70
CA ASP A 1054 -12.22 -15.98 -37.95
C ASP A 1054 -13.22 -15.01 -38.64
N ASN A 1055 -14.40 -14.85 -38.05
CA ASN A 1055 -15.48 -14.03 -38.61
C ASN A 1055 -15.21 -12.51 -38.48
N LEU A 1056 -14.96 -11.84 -39.60
CA LEU A 1056 -14.84 -10.38 -39.67
C LEU A 1056 -15.85 -9.80 -40.67
N LYS A 1057 -16.38 -8.61 -40.38
CA LYS A 1057 -17.16 -7.83 -41.34
C LYS A 1057 -16.34 -6.64 -41.81
N VAL A 1058 -16.09 -6.59 -43.11
CA VAL A 1058 -15.28 -5.58 -43.78
C VAL A 1058 -16.16 -4.69 -44.65
N CYS A 1059 -16.06 -3.38 -44.48
CA CYS A 1059 -16.76 -2.39 -45.30
C CYS A 1059 -15.77 -1.45 -45.98
N LYS A 1060 -16.13 -0.98 -47.18
CA LYS A 1060 -15.36 0.03 -47.91
C LYS A 1060 -16.20 1.27 -48.16
N SER A 1061 -15.58 2.43 -48.15
CA SER A 1061 -16.23 3.70 -48.52
C SER A 1061 -15.22 4.69 -49.11
N ARG A 1062 -15.72 5.64 -49.92
CA ARG A 1062 -14.96 6.79 -50.43
C ARG A 1062 -15.12 8.04 -49.56
N ARG A 1063 -16.06 8.02 -48.63
CA ARG A 1063 -16.27 9.09 -47.66
C ARG A 1063 -16.14 8.52 -46.26
N PHE A 1064 -15.70 9.35 -45.33
CA PHE A 1064 -15.75 8.98 -43.93
C PHE A 1064 -17.22 8.85 -43.51
N GLN A 1065 -17.66 7.62 -43.24
CA GLN A 1065 -19.03 7.30 -42.80
C GLN A 1065 -18.99 6.77 -41.37
N ASN A 1066 -19.95 7.22 -40.56
CA ASN A 1066 -20.15 6.69 -39.22
C ASN A 1066 -20.69 5.24 -39.28
N ILE A 1067 -20.47 4.49 -38.20
CA ILE A 1067 -20.76 3.06 -38.00
C ILE A 1067 -22.19 2.65 -38.46
N ASN A 1068 -23.15 3.57 -38.45
CA ASN A 1068 -24.57 3.30 -38.71
C ASN A 1068 -24.99 3.37 -40.19
N GLU A 1069 -24.15 3.86 -41.10
CA GLU A 1069 -24.48 3.98 -42.53
C GLU A 1069 -23.60 3.05 -43.37
N THR A 1070 -23.90 1.75 -43.35
CA THR A 1070 -23.06 0.72 -44.01
C THR A 1070 -23.77 0.08 -45.22
N ASN A 1071 -23.61 0.69 -46.40
CA ASN A 1071 -24.23 0.20 -47.66
C ASN A 1071 -23.35 -0.79 -48.46
N ASP A 1072 -22.05 -0.95 -48.17
CA ASP A 1072 -21.12 -1.81 -48.92
C ASP A 1072 -20.17 -2.61 -47.99
N CYS A 1073 -20.71 -3.66 -47.35
CA CYS A 1073 -19.99 -4.51 -46.40
C CYS A 1073 -20.10 -5.99 -46.74
N VAL A 1074 -19.02 -6.74 -46.53
CA VAL A 1074 -18.94 -8.19 -46.74
C VAL A 1074 -18.44 -8.86 -45.45
N SER A 1075 -19.08 -9.95 -45.05
CA SER A 1075 -18.60 -10.81 -43.96
C SER A 1075 -17.66 -11.89 -44.51
N ILE A 1076 -16.49 -11.99 -43.90
CA ILE A 1076 -15.42 -12.94 -44.20
C ILE A 1076 -15.38 -13.97 -43.09
N ASN A 1077 -15.32 -15.26 -43.45
CA ASN A 1077 -15.16 -16.37 -42.51
C ASN A 1077 -14.13 -17.35 -43.09
N ASN A 1078 -12.95 -17.44 -42.49
CA ASN A 1078 -11.87 -18.34 -42.93
C ASN A 1078 -11.53 -18.23 -44.43
N ASN A 1079 -11.67 -17.03 -45.00
CA ASN A 1079 -11.53 -16.77 -46.43
C ASN A 1079 -10.77 -15.46 -46.66
N ALA A 1080 -10.35 -15.21 -47.90
CA ALA A 1080 -9.81 -13.93 -48.33
C ALA A 1080 -10.89 -13.08 -49.03
N TYR A 1081 -10.87 -11.78 -48.78
CA TYR A 1081 -11.68 -10.79 -49.52
C TYR A 1081 -10.76 -9.78 -50.19
N THR A 1082 -10.91 -9.63 -51.50
CA THR A 1082 -10.13 -8.68 -52.30
C THR A 1082 -11.00 -7.50 -52.69
N ILE A 1083 -10.52 -6.30 -52.37
CA ILE A 1083 -11.14 -5.03 -52.69
C ILE A 1083 -10.35 -4.39 -53.82
N GLU A 1084 -11.02 -4.18 -54.94
CA GLU A 1084 -10.47 -3.44 -56.08
C GLU A 1084 -10.95 -1.98 -56.04
N PHE A 1085 -10.02 -1.05 -56.30
CA PHE A 1085 -10.30 0.38 -56.27
C PHE A 1085 -9.37 1.17 -57.21
N SER A 1086 -9.89 2.25 -57.78
CA SER A 1086 -9.16 3.19 -58.65
C SER A 1086 -9.69 4.62 -58.46
N CYS A 1087 -9.06 5.62 -59.06
CA CYS A 1087 -9.53 7.02 -59.01
C CYS A 1087 -10.56 7.36 -60.11
N GLY A 1088 -11.00 6.39 -60.92
CA GLY A 1088 -11.90 6.62 -62.06
C GLY A 1088 -11.29 7.62 -63.05
N ASP A 1089 -12.12 8.55 -63.55
CA ASP A 1089 -11.71 9.58 -64.53
C ASP A 1089 -11.07 10.83 -63.89
N ALA A 1090 -10.66 10.79 -62.62
CA ALA A 1090 -10.08 11.94 -61.95
C ALA A 1090 -8.73 12.32 -62.59
N GLY A 1091 -8.67 13.47 -63.26
CA GLY A 1091 -7.45 13.94 -63.93
C GLY A 1091 -6.37 14.52 -63.01
N LEU A 1092 -6.70 14.79 -61.73
CA LEU A 1092 -5.78 15.37 -60.74
C LEU A 1092 -5.91 14.63 -59.41
N ILE A 1093 -4.79 14.46 -58.72
CA ILE A 1093 -4.72 13.68 -57.47
C ILE A 1093 -5.63 14.20 -56.36
N HIS A 1094 -5.80 15.53 -56.26
CA HIS A 1094 -6.64 16.16 -55.23
C HIS A 1094 -8.15 16.02 -55.49
N LEU A 1095 -8.55 15.57 -56.69
CA LEU A 1095 -9.94 15.26 -57.04
C LEU A 1095 -10.28 13.78 -56.77
N CYS A 1096 -9.28 12.96 -56.45
CA CYS A 1096 -9.51 11.57 -56.08
C CYS A 1096 -9.84 11.45 -54.59
N ASP A 1097 -10.97 10.84 -54.27
CA ASP A 1097 -11.37 10.60 -52.88
C ASP A 1097 -10.54 9.46 -52.24
N PRO A 1098 -10.10 9.62 -50.97
CA PRO A 1098 -9.38 8.58 -50.25
C PRO A 1098 -10.22 7.31 -50.07
N LEU A 1099 -9.53 6.18 -49.90
CA LEU A 1099 -10.19 4.92 -49.56
C LEU A 1099 -10.28 4.80 -48.04
N HIS A 1100 -11.51 4.60 -47.53
CA HIS A 1100 -11.77 4.25 -46.14
C HIS A 1100 -12.17 2.79 -46.04
N LEU A 1101 -11.56 2.10 -45.07
CA LEU A 1101 -11.81 0.69 -44.79
C LEU A 1101 -12.23 0.56 -43.32
N LEU A 1102 -13.35 -0.14 -43.09
CA LEU A 1102 -13.88 -0.47 -41.79
C LEU A 1102 -13.75 -1.97 -41.57
N ILE A 1103 -13.05 -2.40 -40.53
CA ILE A 1103 -13.02 -3.82 -40.13
C ILE A 1103 -13.72 -3.93 -38.78
N SER A 1104 -14.73 -4.76 -38.69
CA SER A 1104 -15.49 -5.01 -37.46
C SER A 1104 -15.43 -6.49 -37.11
N ALA A 1105 -15.17 -6.78 -35.84
CA ALA A 1105 -15.18 -8.13 -35.30
C ALA A 1105 -16.52 -8.39 -34.60
N ASN A 1106 -17.26 -9.39 -35.06
CA ASN A 1106 -18.44 -9.86 -34.32
C ASN A 1106 -18.00 -10.67 -33.10
N SER A 1107 -18.89 -10.86 -32.13
CA SER A 1107 -18.63 -11.66 -30.93
C SER A 1107 -18.12 -13.06 -31.31
N SER A 1108 -16.81 -13.29 -31.22
CA SER A 1108 -16.22 -14.61 -31.41
C SER A 1108 -16.19 -15.35 -30.07
N THR A 1109 -16.53 -16.63 -30.13
CA THR A 1109 -16.37 -17.60 -29.06
C THR A 1109 -14.89 -17.76 -28.70
N ILE A 1110 -14.54 -17.34 -27.48
CA ILE A 1110 -13.41 -17.76 -26.62
C ILE A 1110 -12.34 -18.67 -27.28
N ASN A 1111 -11.59 -18.14 -28.24
CA ASN A 1111 -10.42 -18.81 -28.83
C ASN A 1111 -9.15 -18.10 -28.34
N PHE A 1112 -8.47 -18.70 -27.36
CA PHE A 1112 -7.24 -18.16 -26.77
C PHE A 1112 -6.00 -18.71 -27.50
N LYS A 1113 -5.73 -18.19 -28.70
CA LYS A 1113 -4.67 -18.73 -29.58
C LYS A 1113 -3.32 -18.03 -29.41
N TYR A 1114 -3.31 -16.76 -29.04
CA TYR A 1114 -2.14 -15.89 -29.15
C TYR A 1114 -1.52 -15.53 -27.80
N GLY A 1115 -0.22 -15.26 -27.81
CA GLY A 1115 0.55 -14.86 -26.63
C GLY A 1115 0.61 -13.33 -26.42
N PRO A 1116 1.05 -12.87 -25.24
CA PRO A 1116 1.22 -11.45 -24.93
C PRO A 1116 2.29 -10.75 -25.79
N ASP A 1117 3.25 -11.49 -26.32
CA ASP A 1117 4.29 -10.94 -27.22
C ASP A 1117 3.74 -10.68 -28.65
N GLU A 1118 2.58 -11.24 -28.98
CA GLU A 1118 1.94 -11.12 -30.29
C GLU A 1118 0.80 -10.10 -30.29
N CYS A 1119 0.00 -10.04 -29.20
CA CYS A 1119 -1.19 -9.21 -29.12
C CYS A 1119 -1.52 -8.78 -27.68
N ARG A 1120 -2.28 -7.69 -27.53
CA ARG A 1120 -2.65 -7.13 -26.22
C ARG A 1120 -3.46 -8.12 -25.37
N PHE A 1121 -4.37 -8.89 -25.99
CA PHE A 1121 -5.19 -9.87 -25.30
C PHE A 1121 -5.28 -11.21 -26.07
N PRO A 1122 -5.27 -12.37 -25.38
CA PRO A 1122 -5.23 -13.69 -26.03
C PRO A 1122 -6.41 -14.03 -26.96
N HIS A 1123 -7.57 -13.40 -26.75
CA HIS A 1123 -8.82 -13.58 -27.51
C HIS A 1123 -8.96 -12.67 -28.74
N MET A 1124 -7.94 -11.88 -29.08
CA MET A 1124 -7.99 -11.02 -30.28
C MET A 1124 -7.96 -11.87 -31.57
N ILE A 1125 -8.65 -11.39 -32.59
CA ILE A 1125 -8.75 -12.05 -33.90
C ILE A 1125 -7.63 -11.55 -34.81
N LYS A 1126 -6.84 -12.48 -35.37
CA LYS A 1126 -5.81 -12.18 -36.34
C LYS A 1126 -6.40 -11.96 -37.74
N TYR A 1127 -5.89 -10.95 -38.43
CA TYR A 1127 -6.11 -10.77 -39.86
C TYR A 1127 -4.86 -10.22 -40.53
N THR A 1128 -4.72 -10.49 -41.82
CA THR A 1128 -3.59 -10.06 -42.64
C THR A 1128 -4.10 -9.21 -43.79
N ILE A 1129 -3.47 -8.06 -44.01
CA ILE A 1129 -3.74 -7.20 -45.17
C ILE A 1129 -2.53 -7.23 -46.09
N SER A 1130 -2.79 -7.45 -47.38
CA SER A 1130 -1.79 -7.46 -48.44
C SER A 1130 -2.22 -6.55 -49.58
N TYR A 1131 -1.23 -6.03 -50.30
CA TYR A 1131 -1.41 -5.00 -51.31
C TYR A 1131 -0.89 -5.43 -52.68
N GLU A 1132 -1.60 -5.05 -53.73
CA GLU A 1132 -1.18 -5.25 -55.12
C GLU A 1132 -1.40 -3.97 -55.92
N ASN A 1133 -0.48 -3.68 -56.84
CA ASN A 1133 -0.56 -2.54 -57.76
C ASN A 1133 -0.75 -1.17 -57.06
N LEU A 1134 -0.08 -0.95 -55.92
CA LEU A 1134 0.04 0.40 -55.35
C LEU A 1134 1.14 1.19 -56.07
N VAL A 1135 0.97 2.49 -56.14
CA VAL A 1135 1.90 3.44 -56.77
C VAL A 1135 2.44 4.43 -55.73
N CYS A 1136 3.37 5.29 -56.14
CA CYS A 1136 3.88 6.38 -55.32
C CYS A 1136 3.79 7.67 -56.14
N GLU A 1137 2.75 8.46 -55.90
CA GLU A 1137 2.52 9.71 -56.62
C GLU A 1137 2.35 10.88 -55.65
N SER A 1138 3.00 12.00 -55.93
CA SER A 1138 2.88 13.24 -55.18
C SER A 1138 2.85 14.43 -56.12
N ASN A 1139 1.94 15.36 -55.86
CA ASN A 1139 1.79 16.61 -56.62
C ASN A 1139 3.06 17.47 -56.61
N ALA A 1140 3.96 17.28 -55.63
CA ALA A 1140 5.22 18.02 -55.52
C ALA A 1140 6.18 17.73 -56.69
N ASN A 1141 6.15 16.51 -57.26
CA ASN A 1141 7.04 16.14 -58.38
C ASN A 1141 6.63 16.78 -59.71
N ILE A 1142 5.33 17.12 -59.87
CA ILE A 1142 4.80 17.73 -61.09
C ILE A 1142 5.23 19.21 -61.22
N ASN A 1143 5.37 19.94 -60.10
CA ASN A 1143 5.78 21.34 -60.13
C ASN A 1143 7.23 21.54 -60.61
N MET A 1144 8.15 20.62 -60.31
CA MET A 1144 9.53 20.70 -60.82
C MET A 1144 9.59 20.49 -62.34
N LEU A 1145 8.75 19.59 -62.87
CA LEU A 1145 8.69 19.31 -64.30
C LEU A 1145 8.03 20.47 -65.08
N ASN A 1146 6.97 21.07 -64.53
CA ASN A 1146 6.34 22.25 -65.10
C ASN A 1146 7.25 23.48 -65.05
N ILE A 1147 8.02 23.71 -63.98
CA ILE A 1147 9.02 24.79 -63.94
C ILE A 1147 10.11 24.54 -64.99
N PHE A 1148 10.58 23.30 -65.17
CA PHE A 1148 11.54 22.97 -66.21
C PHE A 1148 10.98 23.23 -67.61
N ILE A 1149 9.72 22.84 -67.88
CA ILE A 1149 9.04 23.09 -69.15
C ILE A 1149 8.80 24.59 -69.37
N LEU A 1150 8.46 25.35 -68.33
CA LEU A 1150 8.20 26.78 -68.40
C LEU A 1150 9.52 27.58 -68.56
N VAL A 1151 10.61 27.13 -67.93
CA VAL A 1151 11.96 27.66 -68.14
C VAL A 1151 12.46 27.31 -69.54
N ILE A 1152 12.29 26.07 -70.02
CA ILE A 1152 12.61 25.69 -71.40
C ILE A 1152 11.75 26.46 -72.40
N SER A 1153 10.46 26.66 -72.12
CA SER A 1153 9.56 27.45 -72.95
C SER A 1153 9.94 28.93 -72.94
N MET A 1154 10.33 29.50 -71.79
CA MET A 1154 10.84 30.87 -71.71
C MET A 1154 12.15 31.01 -72.48
N ILE A 1155 13.08 30.07 -72.34
CA ILE A 1155 14.35 30.03 -73.09
C ILE A 1155 14.07 29.89 -74.59
N TYR A 1156 13.08 29.10 -75.01
CA TYR A 1156 12.69 28.93 -76.41
C TYR A 1156 11.93 30.14 -76.98
N THR A 1157 11.30 30.97 -76.14
CA THR A 1157 10.72 32.26 -76.56
C THR A 1157 11.72 33.42 -76.55
N PHE A 1158 12.87 33.26 -75.88
CA PHE A 1158 13.95 34.26 -75.83
C PHE A 1158 15.12 33.98 -76.77
N LEU A 1159 15.20 32.77 -77.34
CA LEU A 1159 16.00 32.41 -78.53
C LEU A 1159 15.17 32.62 -79.79
#